data_AF-A0A7N9AYU7-F1
#
_entry.id   AF-A0A7N9AYU7-F1
#
_cell.length_a   1.000
_cell.length_b   1.000
_cell.length_c   1.000
_cell.angle_alpha   90.00
_cell.angle_beta   90.00
_cell.angle_gamma   90.00
#
_symmetry.space_group_name_H-M   'P 1'
#
loop_
_entity.id
_entity.type
_entity.pdbx_description
1 polymer ?
#
loop_
_entity_poly.entity_id
_entity_poly.type
_entity_poly.pdbx_seq_one_letter_code
_entity_poly.pdbx_strand_id
1 'polypeptide(L)'
;MPPKKQQHLKPTATNVSSSLDLESEDISLETTVPTTEDVSSSDEQRDGSQRVTRQLIERKELLHNLQLLKIELSQKNLIIDNMKADHMSKIEELEERLNDALHQKQVLALRLDSQLKLTALSRKQQALRKQEMEAILLRQQQLEETNRQLCEKAGELRRSLRDLDITPDKYQELRDLPEDKMSIQEYVALRFYEMVTPLRAQLTEFSVKKGSLTEELDTHRAQMKALMESYEEERRLRTELELRSQRLTLELADTKQQIQEGDYRRDNYPNIKRERDNFEAELKELKRRFETLDLAHAALTRERDTLSTEVATLRQSLTLLQKDKEYLHRQNTELSVRCAHEEDRLERLQIQLEDTKKAREDTYEKYVASRDHYKSEYETKLREELENIRLKTSQEIDNLQRASREMYERENRNLREARDNAVLEKDRAATAERDTHVCIHLYRFRQLQLGTESRVAELSNQVKLHAFEAERAQMVKEETAKALAQGQVECEKQQKKLEVLTQEFYRLQTSLDKRVAELQAQNVQQASRLETYEKLEQELDHITMQAAEIENEEEAERVLFSYGYGANVPTTAKRRLKQSVHLARRVLQLERQNTALRRELETHQSQTVQISEKLSTANQLLQQTQQPYSYLIETVRQRDAQISTLKERINLLEDDVSSLRKERTALQQVKNNMAADLERLLSHREVHMVILMFAVRCCVFLLWCHIGGKAVLCQHCLQWRKQKMRTWRL
;
A
#
# COMPACT_ATOMS: atom_id res chain seq x y z
N MET A 1 62.64 -103.76 45.86
CA MET A 1 62.96 -102.60 45.00
C MET A 1 63.06 -103.11 43.54
N PRO A 2 63.27 -102.27 42.50
CA PRO A 2 62.80 -102.54 41.12
C PRO A 2 61.24 -102.43 41.00
N PRO A 3 60.59 -102.37 39.80
CA PRO A 3 59.18 -101.99 39.66
C PRO A 3 58.26 -103.17 39.23
N LYS A 4 56.96 -102.91 39.06
CA LYS A 4 55.89 -103.87 38.71
C LYS A 4 54.77 -103.16 37.93
N LYS A 5 53.96 -103.79 37.06
CA LYS A 5 53.96 -105.11 36.36
C LYS A 5 52.92 -105.04 35.20
N GLN A 6 53.09 -105.71 34.05
CA GLN A 6 52.46 -107.00 33.62
C GLN A 6 50.91 -107.09 33.73
N GLN A 7 50.14 -107.75 32.83
CA GLN A 7 50.46 -108.47 31.57
C GLN A 7 49.20 -108.77 30.70
N HIS A 8 49.41 -108.85 29.37
CA HIS A 8 48.81 -109.76 28.35
C HIS A 8 47.57 -110.64 28.65
N LEU A 9 46.65 -110.73 27.67
CA LEU A 9 46.51 -111.90 26.75
C LEU A 9 45.61 -111.61 25.51
N LYS A 10 45.53 -112.56 24.56
CA LYS A 10 44.87 -112.51 23.21
C LYS A 10 43.67 -113.50 23.15
N PRO A 11 42.88 -113.67 22.05
CA PRO A 11 42.82 -113.00 20.72
C PRO A 11 41.40 -112.39 20.48
N THR A 12 40.76 -112.15 19.30
CA THR A 12 40.99 -112.43 17.86
C THR A 12 40.10 -111.50 16.98
N ALA A 13 40.57 -111.10 15.78
CA ALA A 13 39.79 -110.55 14.63
C ALA A 13 38.93 -109.26 14.87
N THR A 14 38.67 -108.35 13.92
CA THR A 14 39.23 -108.02 12.57
C THR A 14 38.88 -106.55 12.27
N ASN A 15 39.69 -105.86 11.46
CA ASN A 15 39.45 -104.53 10.86
C ASN A 15 39.32 -103.32 11.83
N VAL A 16 40.28 -102.40 11.76
CA VAL A 16 40.19 -101.04 11.19
C VAL A 16 41.59 -100.38 11.35
N SER A 17 41.98 -99.50 10.43
CA SER A 17 43.37 -99.04 10.25
C SER A 17 43.62 -97.59 10.68
N SER A 18 44.88 -97.28 11.06
CA SER A 18 45.48 -95.93 11.24
C SER A 18 44.90 -95.07 12.39
N SER A 19 45.63 -94.75 13.46
CA SER A 19 46.80 -93.85 13.59
C SER A 19 46.44 -92.38 13.30
N LEU A 20 46.54 -91.39 14.21
CA LEU A 20 47.67 -90.94 15.07
C LEU A 20 48.94 -90.58 14.27
N ASP A 21 49.65 -89.48 14.51
CA ASP A 21 49.34 -88.25 15.28
C ASP A 21 50.37 -87.14 14.95
N LEU A 22 50.08 -85.89 15.32
CA LEU A 22 51.00 -84.72 15.42
C LEU A 22 51.59 -84.08 14.13
N GLU A 23 52.09 -82.84 14.31
CA GLU A 23 52.81 -81.95 13.38
C GLU A 23 51.98 -81.44 12.15
N SER A 24 51.55 -80.16 12.08
CA SER A 24 52.27 -78.89 11.80
C SER A 24 52.85 -78.81 10.37
N GLU A 25 52.71 -77.73 9.58
CA GLU A 25 52.49 -76.30 9.88
C GLU A 25 51.47 -75.59 8.94
N ASP A 26 51.32 -74.28 9.17
CA ASP A 26 50.40 -73.29 8.60
C ASP A 26 50.83 -72.67 7.24
N ILE A 27 49.92 -71.86 6.65
CA ILE A 27 50.15 -70.74 5.70
C ILE A 27 50.70 -71.05 4.28
N SER A 28 49.88 -70.71 3.26
CA SER A 28 50.34 -69.91 2.11
C SER A 28 49.17 -69.12 1.49
N LEU A 29 49.41 -67.82 1.22
CA LEU A 29 48.50 -66.87 0.59
C LEU A 29 48.87 -66.67 -0.89
N GLU A 30 47.90 -66.24 -1.71
CA GLU A 30 48.10 -65.71 -3.08
C GLU A 30 48.69 -66.73 -4.09
N THR A 31 48.60 -66.60 -5.41
CA THR A 31 48.09 -65.57 -6.34
C THR A 31 47.27 -66.30 -7.45
N THR A 32 46.60 -65.69 -8.45
CA THR A 32 47.15 -64.86 -9.54
C THR A 32 46.04 -64.09 -10.29
N VAL A 33 46.35 -62.85 -10.69
CA VAL A 33 45.71 -62.16 -11.83
C VAL A 33 46.51 -62.42 -13.11
N PRO A 34 45.85 -62.56 -14.28
CA PRO A 34 46.44 -62.07 -15.52
C PRO A 34 45.45 -61.30 -16.42
N THR A 35 45.56 -59.97 -16.38
CA THR A 35 45.58 -59.02 -17.53
C THR A 35 44.90 -59.39 -18.87
N THR A 36 43.92 -58.57 -19.27
CA THR A 36 43.88 -57.86 -20.58
C THR A 36 42.98 -56.61 -20.49
N GLU A 37 43.42 -55.49 -21.08
CA GLU A 37 42.68 -54.44 -21.82
C GLU A 37 41.19 -54.17 -21.46
N ASP A 38 40.70 -52.97 -21.14
CA ASP A 38 41.25 -51.61 -20.94
C ASP A 38 40.31 -50.91 -19.90
N VAL A 39 40.57 -49.77 -19.27
CA VAL A 39 40.76 -48.41 -19.82
C VAL A 39 41.45 -47.54 -18.76
N SER A 40 42.47 -46.78 -19.16
CA SER A 40 42.96 -45.61 -18.40
C SER A 40 42.49 -44.32 -19.08
N SER A 41 41.98 -43.38 -18.31
CA SER A 41 41.52 -42.09 -18.82
C SER A 41 42.68 -41.10 -18.98
N SER A 42 42.80 -40.49 -20.15
CA SER A 42 43.46 -39.20 -20.30
C SER A 42 42.79 -38.37 -21.39
N ASP A 43 42.38 -37.17 -21.00
CA ASP A 43 42.29 -36.00 -21.87
C ASP A 43 43.59 -35.83 -22.69
N GLU A 44 43.64 -35.19 -23.87
CA GLU A 44 43.10 -33.85 -24.13
C GLU A 44 42.88 -33.57 -25.64
N GLN A 45 42.17 -32.46 -25.91
CA GLN A 45 42.32 -31.57 -27.07
C GLN A 45 42.41 -32.18 -28.49
N ARG A 46 41.36 -31.90 -29.28
CA ARG A 46 41.51 -30.89 -30.35
C ARG A 46 40.20 -30.24 -30.77
N ASP A 47 40.15 -28.94 -30.47
CA ASP A 47 39.81 -27.81 -31.35
C ASP A 47 38.92 -28.05 -32.59
N GLY A 48 37.93 -27.16 -32.77
CA GLY A 48 36.90 -27.27 -33.81
C GLY A 48 35.76 -26.28 -33.61
N SER A 49 35.99 -25.02 -33.91
CA SER A 49 35.06 -23.90 -33.69
C SER A 49 33.70 -24.07 -34.39
N GLN A 50 32.68 -24.52 -33.64
CA GLN A 50 31.29 -24.54 -34.09
C GLN A 50 30.38 -23.82 -33.08
N ARG A 51 29.48 -22.97 -33.59
CA ARG A 51 28.56 -22.16 -32.78
C ARG A 51 27.67 -23.08 -31.95
N VAL A 52 27.65 -22.87 -30.63
CA VAL A 52 26.77 -23.61 -29.72
C VAL A 52 25.31 -23.21 -29.99
N THR A 53 24.64 -23.97 -30.86
CA THR A 53 23.19 -23.89 -31.02
C THR A 53 22.51 -24.54 -29.83
N ARG A 54 21.30 -24.08 -29.49
CA ARG A 54 20.50 -24.58 -28.37
C ARG A 54 20.36 -26.11 -28.36
N GLN A 55 20.21 -26.71 -29.54
CA GLN A 55 20.13 -28.17 -29.74
C GLN A 55 21.38 -28.95 -29.28
N LEU A 56 22.58 -28.34 -29.29
CA LEU A 56 23.80 -28.96 -28.76
C LEU A 56 23.83 -28.97 -27.23
N ILE A 57 23.18 -27.99 -26.58
CA ILE A 57 23.01 -27.97 -25.13
C ILE A 57 21.97 -29.02 -24.73
N GLU A 58 20.78 -28.98 -25.34
CA GLU A 58 19.70 -29.94 -25.11
C GLU A 58 20.18 -31.39 -25.35
N ARG A 59 21.02 -31.64 -26.37
CA ARG A 59 21.64 -32.96 -26.60
C ARG A 59 22.66 -33.37 -25.53
N LYS A 60 23.42 -32.42 -24.97
CA LYS A 60 24.36 -32.71 -23.85
C LYS A 60 23.62 -32.95 -22.54
N GLU A 61 22.57 -32.19 -22.26
CA GLU A 61 21.68 -32.39 -21.11
C GLU A 61 21.00 -33.76 -21.17
N LEU A 62 20.44 -34.14 -22.33
CA LEU A 62 19.86 -35.46 -22.53
C LEU A 62 20.90 -36.60 -22.35
N LEU A 63 22.14 -36.43 -22.83
CA LEU A 63 23.21 -37.40 -22.62
C LEU A 63 23.63 -37.50 -21.13
N HIS A 64 23.70 -36.38 -20.42
CA HIS A 64 24.00 -36.36 -18.98
C HIS A 64 22.89 -37.03 -18.17
N ASN A 65 21.62 -36.74 -18.47
CA ASN A 65 20.48 -37.42 -17.86
C ASN A 65 20.50 -38.94 -18.15
N LEU A 66 20.93 -39.36 -19.34
CA LEU A 66 21.12 -40.77 -19.68
C LEU A 66 22.28 -41.43 -18.91
N GLN A 67 23.33 -40.67 -18.55
CA GLN A 67 24.40 -41.14 -17.66
C GLN A 67 23.92 -41.24 -16.21
N LEU A 68 23.18 -40.26 -15.70
CA LEU A 68 22.59 -40.30 -14.36
C LEU A 68 21.64 -41.49 -14.21
N LEU A 69 20.74 -41.71 -15.18
CA LEU A 69 19.83 -42.87 -15.18
C LEU A 69 20.57 -44.22 -15.26
N LYS A 70 21.73 -44.29 -15.95
CA LYS A 70 22.59 -45.49 -15.93
C LYS A 70 23.24 -45.71 -14.57
N ILE A 71 23.67 -44.64 -13.90
CA ILE A 71 24.24 -44.71 -12.54
C ILE A 71 23.17 -45.17 -11.55
N GLU A 72 21.97 -44.58 -11.58
CA GLU A 72 20.83 -45.03 -10.76
C GLU A 72 20.46 -46.49 -11.01
N LEU A 73 20.47 -46.94 -12.27
CA LEU A 73 20.21 -48.35 -12.61
C LEU A 73 21.29 -49.27 -12.03
N SER A 74 22.56 -48.89 -12.13
CA SER A 74 23.65 -49.69 -11.56
C SER A 74 23.61 -49.74 -10.02
N GLN A 75 23.26 -48.64 -9.36
CA GLN A 75 23.03 -48.59 -7.91
C GLN A 75 21.84 -49.47 -7.49
N LYS A 76 20.72 -49.42 -8.21
CA LYS A 76 19.55 -50.27 -7.94
C LYS A 76 19.86 -51.76 -8.16
N ASN A 77 20.65 -52.11 -9.18
CA ASN A 77 21.13 -53.48 -9.38
C ASN A 77 22.03 -53.94 -8.22
N LEU A 78 22.98 -53.10 -7.77
CA LEU A 78 23.85 -53.42 -6.64
C LEU A 78 23.07 -53.68 -5.34
N ILE A 79 22.01 -52.89 -5.08
CA ILE A 79 21.10 -53.11 -3.94
C ILE A 79 20.38 -54.45 -4.08
N ILE A 80 19.87 -54.77 -5.27
CA ILE A 80 19.20 -56.05 -5.56
C ILE A 80 20.15 -57.24 -5.35
N ASP A 81 21.42 -57.13 -5.77
CA ASP A 81 22.39 -58.21 -5.66
C ASP A 81 22.89 -58.39 -4.21
N ASN A 82 23.03 -57.32 -3.43
CA ASN A 82 23.25 -57.41 -1.99
C ASN A 82 22.08 -58.11 -1.28
N MET A 83 20.82 -57.74 -1.59
CA MET A 83 19.64 -58.42 -1.01
C MET A 83 19.57 -59.91 -1.36
N LYS A 84 20.04 -60.32 -2.55
CA LYS A 84 20.17 -61.75 -2.90
C LYS A 84 21.22 -62.43 -2.02
N ALA A 85 22.38 -61.81 -1.79
CA ALA A 85 23.43 -62.38 -0.95
C ALA A 85 22.96 -62.56 0.50
N ASP A 86 22.29 -61.55 1.08
CA ASP A 86 21.68 -61.64 2.41
C ASP A 86 20.67 -62.79 2.49
N HIS A 87 19.82 -62.96 1.47
CA HIS A 87 18.85 -64.05 1.43
C HIS A 87 19.49 -65.44 1.23
N MET A 88 20.57 -65.56 0.46
CA MET A 88 21.31 -66.82 0.30
C MET A 88 21.95 -67.26 1.63
N SER A 89 22.65 -66.35 2.31
CA SER A 89 23.22 -66.62 3.63
C SER A 89 22.15 -66.99 4.67
N LYS A 90 20.95 -66.38 4.57
CA LYS A 90 19.81 -66.73 5.43
C LYS A 90 19.26 -68.14 5.17
N ILE A 91 19.38 -68.67 3.95
CA ILE A 91 18.98 -70.04 3.60
C ILE A 91 20.00 -71.03 4.18
N GLU A 92 21.30 -70.78 3.99
CA GLU A 92 22.39 -71.59 4.53
C GLU A 92 22.28 -71.74 6.07
N GLU A 93 22.06 -70.63 6.79
CA GLU A 93 21.81 -70.61 8.24
C GLU A 93 20.62 -71.50 8.69
N LEU A 94 19.61 -71.69 7.83
CA LEU A 94 18.42 -72.47 8.15
C LEU A 94 18.61 -73.96 7.81
N GLU A 95 19.40 -74.26 6.79
CA GLU A 95 19.76 -75.64 6.43
C GLU A 95 20.68 -76.28 7.48
N GLU A 96 21.67 -75.55 8.01
CA GLU A 96 22.51 -76.02 9.13
C GLU A 96 21.66 -76.38 10.36
N ARG A 97 20.75 -75.48 10.77
CA ARG A 97 19.87 -75.68 11.94
C ARG A 97 18.91 -76.87 11.78
N LEU A 98 18.49 -77.17 10.55
CA LEU A 98 17.69 -78.35 10.25
C LEU A 98 18.49 -79.64 10.44
N ASN A 99 19.76 -79.66 10.01
CA ASN A 99 20.63 -80.82 10.14
C ASN A 99 20.96 -81.14 11.61
N ASP A 100 21.24 -80.13 12.45
CA ASP A 100 21.43 -80.31 13.89
C ASP A 100 20.23 -80.96 14.58
N ALA A 101 19.01 -80.47 14.28
CA ALA A 101 17.77 -81.01 14.84
C ALA A 101 17.54 -82.48 14.43
N LEU A 102 17.91 -82.86 13.20
CA LEU A 102 17.85 -84.24 12.73
C LEU A 102 18.85 -85.16 13.45
N HIS A 103 20.06 -84.67 13.73
CA HIS A 103 21.07 -85.44 14.48
C HIS A 103 20.63 -85.74 15.92
N GLN A 104 20.16 -84.71 16.65
CA GLN A 104 19.70 -84.86 18.04
C GLN A 104 18.58 -85.90 18.18
N LYS A 105 17.65 -85.97 17.22
CA LYS A 105 16.57 -86.95 17.17
C LYS A 105 17.07 -88.39 17.11
N GLN A 106 18.15 -88.68 16.38
CA GLN A 106 18.70 -90.04 16.25
C GLN A 106 19.35 -90.52 17.56
N VAL A 107 20.09 -89.64 18.24
CA VAL A 107 20.76 -89.97 19.52
C VAL A 107 19.77 -90.37 20.61
N LEU A 108 18.60 -89.73 20.67
CA LEU A 108 17.56 -90.04 21.65
C LEU A 108 16.90 -91.41 21.40
N ALA A 109 16.68 -91.77 20.13
CA ALA A 109 16.08 -93.06 19.77
C ALA A 109 16.94 -94.26 20.22
N LEU A 110 18.27 -94.18 20.03
CA LEU A 110 19.21 -95.23 20.41
C LEU A 110 19.29 -95.46 21.93
N ARG A 111 19.10 -94.41 22.74
CA ARG A 111 19.12 -94.54 24.21
C ARG A 111 17.96 -95.37 24.75
N LEU A 112 16.76 -95.22 24.17
CA LEU A 112 15.54 -95.87 24.66
C LEU A 112 15.60 -97.41 24.56
N ASP A 113 16.05 -97.93 23.42
CA ASP A 113 16.12 -99.38 23.14
C ASP A 113 17.11 -100.14 24.04
N SER A 114 18.10 -99.43 24.61
CA SER A 114 19.06 -100.02 25.56
C SER A 114 18.42 -100.43 26.90
N GLN A 115 17.47 -99.63 27.41
CA GLN A 115 16.94 -99.79 28.77
C GLN A 115 16.00 -100.99 28.90
N LEU A 116 15.21 -101.26 27.85
CA LEU A 116 14.21 -102.34 27.85
C LEU A 116 14.85 -103.72 28.07
N LYS A 117 16.05 -103.94 27.50
CA LYS A 117 16.75 -105.23 27.47
C LYS A 117 17.24 -105.71 28.84
N LEU A 118 17.52 -104.80 29.78
CA LEU A 118 18.04 -105.13 31.12
C LEU A 118 16.97 -105.73 32.05
N THR A 119 15.71 -105.31 31.90
CA THR A 119 14.64 -105.63 32.88
C THR A 119 14.22 -107.11 32.89
N ALA A 120 14.43 -107.84 31.78
CA ALA A 120 13.92 -109.19 31.59
C ALA A 120 14.66 -110.27 32.40
N LEU A 121 15.96 -110.10 32.66
CA LEU A 121 16.83 -111.17 33.20
C LEU A 121 16.59 -111.48 34.68
N SER A 122 16.27 -110.47 35.49
CA SER A 122 16.21 -110.58 36.96
C SER A 122 15.16 -111.61 37.47
N ARG A 123 14.05 -111.79 36.74
CA ARG A 123 12.90 -112.58 37.20
C ARG A 123 13.14 -114.09 37.34
N LYS A 124 14.19 -114.67 36.73
CA LYS A 124 14.37 -116.15 36.70
C LYS A 124 14.95 -116.76 37.99
N GLN A 125 15.71 -116.01 38.80
CA GLN A 125 16.48 -116.60 39.90
C GLN A 125 15.66 -116.94 41.15
N GLN A 126 14.47 -116.38 41.31
CA GLN A 126 13.76 -116.35 42.60
C GLN A 126 12.98 -117.63 42.94
N ALA A 127 12.77 -118.53 41.98
CA ALA A 127 11.88 -119.70 42.12
C ALA A 127 12.49 -120.89 42.87
N LEU A 128 13.79 -121.15 42.72
CA LEU A 128 14.43 -122.41 43.14
C LEU A 128 14.46 -122.63 44.67
N ARG A 129 14.58 -121.55 45.47
CA ARG A 129 14.81 -121.62 46.93
C ARG A 129 13.62 -122.11 47.77
N LYS A 130 12.50 -122.49 47.17
CA LYS A 130 11.28 -122.89 47.92
C LYS A 130 11.20 -124.38 48.25
N GLN A 131 11.77 -125.26 47.43
CA GLN A 131 11.52 -126.71 47.54
C GLN A 131 12.28 -127.41 48.68
N GLU A 132 13.32 -126.80 49.23
CA GLU A 132 14.20 -127.44 50.22
C GLU A 132 13.63 -127.47 51.64
N MET A 133 12.66 -126.61 51.96
CA MET A 133 12.14 -126.41 53.33
C MET A 133 11.22 -127.55 53.79
N GLU A 134 10.49 -128.19 52.88
CA GLU A 134 9.34 -129.05 53.21
C GLU A 134 9.74 -130.42 53.79
N ALA A 135 10.96 -130.90 53.50
CA ALA A 135 11.42 -132.22 53.89
C ALA A 135 11.71 -132.40 55.40
N ILE A 136 11.97 -131.32 56.14
CA ILE A 136 12.47 -131.38 57.52
C ILE A 136 11.36 -131.73 58.53
N LEU A 137 10.14 -131.23 58.31
CA LEU A 137 9.03 -131.30 59.27
C LEU A 137 8.59 -132.74 59.61
N LEU A 138 8.67 -133.65 58.64
CA LEU A 138 8.10 -135.00 58.76
C LEU A 138 8.84 -135.89 59.79
N ARG A 139 10.06 -135.53 60.17
CA ARG A 139 10.89 -136.29 61.13
C ARG A 139 10.49 -136.08 62.59
N GLN A 140 9.78 -134.99 62.90
CA GLN A 140 9.64 -134.52 64.28
C GLN A 140 8.51 -135.22 65.06
N GLN A 141 7.38 -135.52 64.40
CA GLN A 141 6.20 -136.10 65.04
C GLN A 141 6.45 -137.48 65.69
N GLN A 142 7.32 -138.30 65.10
CA GLN A 142 7.59 -139.68 65.58
C GLN A 142 8.22 -139.75 66.99
N LEU A 143 8.81 -138.65 67.47
CA LEU A 143 9.43 -138.62 68.80
C LEU A 143 8.42 -138.37 69.92
N GLU A 144 7.33 -137.65 69.62
CA GLU A 144 6.41 -137.09 70.64
C GLU A 144 5.54 -138.18 71.29
N GLU A 145 5.15 -139.21 70.54
CA GLU A 145 4.32 -140.31 71.04
C GLU A 145 5.03 -141.16 72.09
N THR A 146 6.33 -141.43 71.89
CA THR A 146 7.13 -142.29 72.79
C THR A 146 7.24 -141.70 74.20
N ASN A 147 7.30 -140.37 74.30
CA ASN A 147 7.51 -139.64 75.55
C ASN A 147 6.29 -139.73 76.48
N ARG A 148 5.08 -139.92 75.90
CA ARG A 148 3.81 -139.93 76.64
C ARG A 148 3.69 -141.10 77.62
N GLN A 149 4.22 -142.27 77.26
CA GLN A 149 4.14 -143.51 78.05
C GLN A 149 5.03 -143.50 79.31
N LEU A 150 6.11 -142.70 79.32
CA LEU A 150 7.00 -142.58 80.47
C LEU A 150 6.41 -141.72 81.59
N CYS A 151 5.56 -140.74 81.24
CA CYS A 151 4.94 -139.82 82.19
C CYS A 151 3.98 -140.50 83.18
N GLU A 152 3.29 -141.57 82.77
CA GLU A 152 2.27 -142.24 83.60
C GLU A 152 2.91 -142.96 84.80
N LYS A 153 4.00 -143.71 84.57
CA LYS A 153 4.75 -144.41 85.63
C LYS A 153 5.42 -143.44 86.62
N ALA A 154 5.87 -142.28 86.15
CA ALA A 154 6.33 -141.21 87.03
C ALA A 154 5.19 -140.59 87.87
N GLY A 155 3.93 -140.69 87.41
CA GLY A 155 2.74 -140.15 88.07
C GLY A 155 2.34 -140.85 89.37
N GLU A 156 2.82 -142.07 89.63
CA GLU A 156 2.57 -142.82 90.86
C GLU A 156 3.57 -142.46 91.96
N LEU A 157 4.88 -142.50 91.67
CA LEU A 157 5.91 -142.06 92.61
C LEU A 157 5.78 -140.57 92.99
N ARG A 158 5.26 -139.72 92.09
CA ARG A 158 4.96 -138.30 92.38
C ARG A 158 3.70 -138.08 93.24
N ARG A 159 3.06 -139.12 93.79
CA ARG A 159 1.90 -138.97 94.70
C ARG A 159 2.25 -139.19 96.19
N SER A 160 3.34 -139.88 96.51
CA SER A 160 3.76 -140.12 97.90
C SER A 160 4.74 -139.08 98.47
N LEU A 161 5.26 -138.16 97.65
CA LEU A 161 6.30 -137.18 98.01
C LEU A 161 5.91 -135.74 97.62
N ARG A 162 4.61 -135.42 97.65
CA ARG A 162 4.11 -134.16 97.06
C ARG A 162 4.14 -132.96 97.99
N ASP A 163 3.96 -133.17 99.30
CA ASP A 163 3.86 -132.10 100.28
C ASP A 163 5.14 -132.07 101.15
N LEU A 164 6.08 -131.21 100.74
CA LEU A 164 7.42 -131.05 101.33
C LEU A 164 7.80 -129.57 101.57
N ASP A 165 6.90 -128.62 101.30
CA ASP A 165 7.14 -127.20 101.59
C ASP A 165 6.90 -126.91 103.10
N ILE A 166 7.90 -126.34 103.76
CA ILE A 166 7.92 -126.01 105.19
C ILE A 166 8.00 -124.48 105.37
N THR A 167 7.23 -123.92 106.32
CA THR A 167 7.31 -122.51 106.71
C THR A 167 8.58 -122.22 107.51
N PRO A 168 9.15 -120.99 107.46
CA PRO A 168 10.41 -120.65 108.14
C PRO A 168 10.39 -120.92 109.65
N ASP A 169 9.21 -120.87 110.28
CA ASP A 169 9.02 -121.14 111.71
C ASP A 169 9.14 -122.64 112.00
N LYS A 170 8.46 -123.48 111.21
CA LYS A 170 8.56 -124.95 111.29
C LYS A 170 9.94 -125.47 110.94
N TYR A 171 10.67 -124.79 110.04
CA TYR A 171 12.07 -125.12 109.76
C TYR A 171 12.95 -124.95 111.02
N GLN A 172 12.66 -123.97 111.87
CA GLN A 172 13.37 -123.81 113.16
C GLN A 172 12.97 -124.91 114.15
N GLU A 173 11.66 -125.17 114.32
CA GLU A 173 11.15 -126.23 115.21
C GLU A 173 11.75 -127.61 114.93
N LEU A 174 11.88 -127.98 113.64
CA LEU A 174 12.36 -129.30 113.21
C LEU A 174 13.90 -129.41 113.19
N ARG A 175 14.62 -128.28 113.29
CA ARG A 175 16.10 -128.24 113.26
C ARG A 175 16.73 -128.48 114.63
N ASP A 176 16.03 -128.13 115.70
CA ASP A 176 16.51 -128.30 117.09
C ASP A 176 16.18 -129.69 117.66
N LEU A 177 15.58 -130.59 116.86
CA LEU A 177 15.27 -131.98 117.21
C LEU A 177 16.35 -132.96 116.71
N PRO A 178 16.76 -133.96 117.50
CA PRO A 178 17.73 -134.97 117.08
C PRO A 178 17.12 -135.95 116.05
N GLU A 179 17.93 -136.31 115.04
CA GLU A 179 17.51 -137.04 113.84
C GLU A 179 16.84 -138.40 114.12
N ASP A 180 17.21 -139.08 115.23
CA ASP A 180 16.70 -140.39 115.67
C ASP A 180 15.17 -140.46 115.92
N LYS A 181 14.45 -139.33 115.84
CA LYS A 181 13.00 -139.24 116.06
C LYS A 181 12.21 -138.71 114.85
N MET A 182 12.87 -138.40 113.75
CA MET A 182 12.28 -137.68 112.61
C MET A 182 11.73 -138.61 111.53
N SER A 183 10.63 -138.22 110.88
CA SER A 183 10.12 -138.91 109.70
C SER A 183 10.99 -138.63 108.47
N ILE A 184 11.10 -139.61 107.57
CA ILE A 184 11.80 -139.47 106.28
C ILE A 184 11.24 -138.30 105.46
N GLN A 185 9.94 -138.02 105.55
CA GLN A 185 9.31 -136.89 104.87
C GLN A 185 9.78 -135.53 105.43
N GLU A 186 9.94 -135.44 106.75
CA GLU A 186 10.34 -134.21 107.45
C GLU A 186 11.81 -133.88 107.19
N TYR A 187 12.69 -134.89 107.23
CA TYR A 187 14.11 -134.73 106.90
C TYR A 187 14.33 -134.25 105.46
N VAL A 188 13.64 -134.84 104.48
CA VAL A 188 13.74 -134.44 103.06
C VAL A 188 13.24 -133.01 102.85
N ALA A 189 12.14 -132.64 103.50
CA ALA A 189 11.57 -131.30 103.42
C ALA A 189 12.50 -130.22 104.03
N LEU A 190 13.18 -130.52 105.14
CA LEU A 190 14.16 -129.62 105.77
C LEU A 190 15.34 -129.35 104.82
N ARG A 191 15.89 -130.38 104.18
CA ARG A 191 16.96 -130.24 103.17
C ARG A 191 16.51 -129.53 101.88
N PHE A 192 15.25 -129.67 101.49
CA PHE A 192 14.68 -128.96 100.34
C PHE A 192 14.65 -127.44 100.58
N TYR A 193 14.25 -127.02 101.78
CA TYR A 193 14.20 -125.60 102.16
C TYR A 193 15.59 -124.92 102.12
N GLU A 194 16.62 -125.58 102.66
CA GLU A 194 18.01 -125.08 102.68
C GLU A 194 18.54 -124.79 101.27
N MET A 195 18.30 -125.68 100.30
CA MET A 195 18.86 -125.60 98.95
C MET A 195 18.08 -124.67 98.01
N VAL A 196 16.75 -124.59 98.16
CA VAL A 196 15.88 -123.86 97.22
C VAL A 196 15.88 -122.34 97.50
N THR A 197 15.97 -121.95 98.77
CA THR A 197 15.87 -120.54 99.20
C THR A 197 16.90 -119.60 98.55
N PRO A 198 18.24 -119.89 98.54
CA PRO A 198 19.22 -118.99 97.92
C PRO A 198 19.05 -118.86 96.39
N LEU A 199 18.60 -119.92 95.71
CA LEU A 199 18.36 -119.88 94.26
C LEU A 199 17.18 -118.97 93.89
N ARG A 200 16.13 -118.93 94.73
CA ARG A 200 15.02 -117.98 94.56
C ARG A 200 15.49 -116.52 94.70
N ALA A 201 16.37 -116.24 95.67
CA ALA A 201 16.94 -114.90 95.86
C ALA A 201 17.77 -114.42 94.65
N GLN A 202 18.61 -115.29 94.07
CA GLN A 202 19.37 -114.97 92.86
C GLN A 202 18.45 -114.72 91.66
N LEU A 203 17.38 -115.50 91.50
CA LEU A 203 16.39 -115.27 90.44
C LEU A 203 15.67 -113.92 90.58
N THR A 204 15.38 -113.46 91.80
CA THR A 204 14.83 -112.12 92.03
C THR A 204 15.86 -110.99 91.77
N GLU A 205 17.15 -111.22 92.05
CA GLU A 205 18.19 -110.26 91.74
C GLU A 205 18.38 -110.10 90.21
N PHE A 206 18.38 -111.21 89.47
CA PHE A 206 18.47 -111.19 88.01
C PHE A 206 17.21 -110.63 87.33
N SER A 207 16.00 -110.82 87.89
CA SER A 207 14.80 -110.19 87.32
C SER A 207 14.80 -108.67 87.48
N VAL A 208 15.26 -108.15 88.62
CA VAL A 208 15.45 -106.70 88.84
C VAL A 208 16.51 -106.13 87.88
N LYS A 209 17.69 -106.77 87.76
CA LYS A 209 18.74 -106.33 86.81
C LYS A 209 18.29 -106.39 85.35
N LYS A 210 17.43 -107.36 85.00
CA LYS A 210 16.81 -107.41 83.67
C LYS A 210 15.86 -106.24 83.45
N GLY A 211 15.07 -105.86 84.47
CA GLY A 211 14.16 -104.72 84.45
C GLY A 211 14.90 -103.40 84.17
N SER A 212 15.92 -103.07 84.97
CA SER A 212 16.68 -101.82 84.80
C SER A 212 17.35 -101.75 83.42
N LEU A 213 17.95 -102.85 82.94
CA LEU A 213 18.54 -102.90 81.59
C LEU A 213 17.50 -102.75 80.48
N THR A 214 16.24 -103.18 80.67
CA THR A 214 15.18 -102.88 79.70
C THR A 214 14.73 -101.42 79.74
N GLU A 215 14.68 -100.79 80.90
CA GLU A 215 14.34 -99.37 81.06
C GLU A 215 15.43 -98.45 80.49
N GLU A 216 16.71 -98.76 80.69
CA GLU A 216 17.85 -98.09 80.05
C GLU A 216 17.79 -98.21 78.52
N LEU A 217 17.47 -99.40 78.00
CA LEU A 217 17.41 -99.65 76.55
C LEU A 217 16.20 -98.95 75.91
N ASP A 218 15.04 -98.92 76.58
CA ASP A 218 13.85 -98.20 76.11
C ASP A 218 13.94 -96.67 76.25
N THR A 219 14.62 -96.15 77.28
CA THR A 219 14.94 -94.71 77.35
C THR A 219 15.93 -94.29 76.27
N HIS A 220 16.97 -95.09 75.97
CA HIS A 220 17.84 -94.83 74.81
C HIS A 220 17.11 -94.95 73.47
N ARG A 221 16.15 -95.87 73.32
CA ARG A 221 15.27 -95.92 72.13
C ARG A 221 14.41 -94.66 72.00
N ALA A 222 13.87 -94.14 73.11
CA ALA A 222 13.09 -92.89 73.11
C ALA A 222 13.96 -91.67 72.75
N GLN A 223 15.16 -91.57 73.33
CA GLN A 223 16.15 -90.53 72.99
C GLN A 223 16.53 -90.57 71.49
N MET A 224 16.81 -91.75 70.94
CA MET A 224 17.14 -91.91 69.52
C MET A 224 15.97 -91.51 68.60
N LYS A 225 14.72 -91.82 68.98
CA LYS A 225 13.52 -91.37 68.24
C LYS A 225 13.39 -89.85 68.25
N ALA A 226 13.42 -89.22 69.43
CA ALA A 226 13.32 -87.77 69.55
C ALA A 226 14.44 -87.04 68.80
N LEU A 227 15.66 -87.59 68.81
CA LEU A 227 16.78 -87.06 68.03
C LEU A 227 16.55 -87.18 66.51
N MET A 228 16.07 -88.33 66.04
CA MET A 228 15.69 -88.54 64.63
C MET A 228 14.56 -87.61 64.19
N GLU A 229 13.53 -87.44 65.02
CA GLU A 229 12.40 -86.55 64.78
C GLU A 229 12.88 -85.09 64.67
N SER A 230 13.68 -84.60 65.62
CA SER A 230 14.26 -83.25 65.58
C SER A 230 15.20 -83.03 64.38
N TYR A 231 15.93 -84.05 63.93
CA TYR A 231 16.76 -83.99 62.73
C TYR A 231 15.92 -83.95 61.45
N GLU A 232 14.80 -84.67 61.38
CA GLU A 232 13.86 -84.55 60.28
C GLU A 232 13.17 -83.18 60.24
N GLU A 233 12.82 -82.61 61.39
CA GLU A 233 12.27 -81.24 61.49
C GLU A 233 13.29 -80.19 61.04
N GLU A 234 14.53 -80.23 61.54
CA GLU A 234 15.64 -79.40 61.06
C GLU A 234 15.85 -79.53 59.54
N ARG A 235 15.79 -80.75 59.01
CA ARG A 235 15.94 -81.01 57.57
C ARG A 235 14.78 -80.40 56.76
N ARG A 236 13.53 -80.51 57.24
CA ARG A 236 12.36 -79.89 56.60
C ARG A 236 12.49 -78.35 56.62
N LEU A 237 12.76 -77.78 57.78
CA LEU A 237 12.98 -76.33 57.96
C LEU A 237 14.09 -75.79 57.05
N ARG A 238 15.21 -76.50 56.91
CA ARG A 238 16.28 -76.14 55.96
C ARG A 238 15.78 -76.14 54.52
N THR A 239 15.06 -77.17 54.07
CA THR A 239 14.50 -77.18 52.70
C THR A 239 13.44 -76.09 52.48
N GLU A 240 12.65 -75.74 53.50
CA GLU A 240 11.70 -74.63 53.44
C GLU A 240 12.40 -73.26 53.35
N LEU A 241 13.50 -73.07 54.10
CA LEU A 241 14.34 -71.87 54.05
C LEU A 241 15.09 -71.77 52.72
N GLU A 242 15.59 -72.87 52.15
CA GLU A 242 16.19 -72.92 50.81
C GLU A 242 15.15 -72.55 49.74
N LEU A 243 13.97 -73.15 49.76
CA LEU A 243 12.85 -72.81 48.85
C LEU A 243 12.37 -71.37 49.04
N ARG A 244 12.46 -70.80 50.25
CA ARG A 244 12.16 -69.39 50.51
C ARG A 244 13.25 -68.46 49.98
N SER A 245 14.52 -68.83 50.14
CA SER A 245 15.68 -68.10 49.62
C SER A 245 15.66 -68.06 48.08
N GLN A 246 15.34 -69.19 47.43
CA GLN A 246 15.17 -69.28 45.98
C GLN A 246 14.02 -68.38 45.48
N ARG A 247 12.85 -68.41 46.14
CA ARG A 247 11.72 -67.51 45.82
C ARG A 247 12.10 -66.03 45.98
N LEU A 248 12.67 -65.65 47.12
CA LEU A 248 13.15 -64.29 47.37
C LEU A 248 14.22 -63.84 46.35
N THR A 249 15.03 -64.77 45.83
CA THR A 249 16.04 -64.49 44.79
C THR A 249 15.40 -64.21 43.43
N LEU A 250 14.35 -64.95 43.07
CA LEU A 250 13.54 -64.69 41.87
C LEU A 250 12.77 -63.37 41.98
N GLU A 251 12.11 -63.13 43.12
CA GLU A 251 11.44 -61.85 43.42
C GLU A 251 12.43 -60.66 43.35
N LEU A 252 13.69 -60.84 43.76
CA LEU A 252 14.77 -59.87 43.61
C LEU A 252 15.28 -59.70 42.16
N ALA A 253 15.07 -60.69 41.29
CA ALA A 253 15.39 -60.57 39.86
C ALA A 253 14.26 -59.85 39.12
N ASP A 254 13.01 -60.25 39.35
CA ASP A 254 11.81 -59.65 38.77
C ASP A 254 11.69 -58.17 39.13
N THR A 255 11.91 -57.81 40.40
CA THR A 255 11.91 -56.40 40.84
C THR A 255 13.06 -55.59 40.24
N LYS A 256 14.26 -56.18 40.06
CA LYS A 256 15.36 -55.51 39.34
C LYS A 256 15.03 -55.28 37.87
N GLN A 257 14.40 -56.24 37.19
CA GLN A 257 13.96 -56.06 35.80
C GLN A 257 12.89 -54.96 35.72
N GLN A 258 11.89 -54.96 36.61
CA GLN A 258 10.86 -53.92 36.66
C GLN A 258 11.45 -52.51 36.91
N ILE A 259 12.48 -52.40 37.75
CA ILE A 259 13.22 -51.15 37.95
C ILE A 259 13.97 -50.75 36.67
N GLN A 260 14.71 -51.66 36.02
CA GLN A 260 15.42 -51.39 34.77
C GLN A 260 14.48 -50.97 33.63
N GLU A 261 13.33 -51.62 33.49
CA GLU A 261 12.29 -51.22 32.55
C GLU A 261 11.68 -49.86 32.90
N GLY A 262 11.49 -49.57 34.20
CA GLY A 262 11.01 -48.28 34.69
C GLY A 262 11.97 -47.13 34.38
N ASP A 263 13.25 -47.31 34.69
CA ASP A 263 14.30 -46.33 34.42
C ASP A 263 14.52 -46.15 32.90
N TYR A 264 14.52 -47.22 32.09
CA TYR A 264 14.58 -47.10 30.63
C TYR A 264 13.41 -46.28 30.06
N ARG A 265 12.17 -46.54 30.51
CA ARG A 265 10.99 -45.76 30.10
C ARG A 265 11.12 -44.29 30.54
N ARG A 266 11.68 -44.04 31.72
CA ARG A 266 11.87 -42.71 32.32
C ARG A 266 12.97 -41.89 31.63
N ASP A 267 14.09 -42.51 31.27
CA ASP A 267 15.22 -41.86 30.59
C ASP A 267 14.96 -41.65 29.08
N ASN A 268 14.15 -42.52 28.46
CA ASN A 268 13.72 -42.33 27.07
C ASN A 268 12.56 -41.32 26.93
N TYR A 269 11.73 -41.13 27.96
CA TYR A 269 10.61 -40.17 27.93
C TYR A 269 11.02 -38.73 27.56
N PRO A 270 12.13 -38.15 28.06
CA PRO A 270 12.67 -36.88 27.57
C PRO A 270 12.93 -36.82 26.06
N ASN A 271 13.37 -37.91 25.42
CA ASN A 271 13.64 -37.93 23.99
C ASN A 271 12.35 -38.03 23.17
N ILE A 272 11.45 -38.96 23.51
CA ILE A 272 10.12 -39.06 22.91
C ILE A 272 9.35 -37.74 23.06
N LYS A 273 9.49 -37.06 24.21
CA LYS A 273 8.91 -35.74 24.43
C LYS A 273 9.52 -34.67 23.53
N ARG A 274 10.85 -34.63 23.37
CA ARG A 274 11.53 -33.70 22.44
C ARG A 274 11.09 -33.92 21.00
N GLU A 275 11.01 -35.17 20.56
CA GLU A 275 10.54 -35.54 19.22
C GLU A 275 9.10 -35.07 18.99
N ARG A 276 8.19 -35.37 19.93
CA ARG A 276 6.82 -34.84 19.93
C ARG A 276 6.79 -33.31 19.88
N ASP A 277 7.54 -32.65 20.74
CA ASP A 277 7.54 -31.18 20.86
C ASP A 277 8.11 -30.52 19.58
N ASN A 278 9.07 -31.17 18.91
CA ASN A 278 9.57 -30.78 17.59
C ASN A 278 8.51 -30.98 16.50
N PHE A 279 7.90 -32.18 16.38
CA PHE A 279 6.84 -32.44 15.40
C PHE A 279 5.61 -31.54 15.63
N GLU A 280 5.29 -31.19 16.87
CA GLU A 280 4.29 -30.18 17.20
C GLU A 280 4.68 -28.78 16.72
N ALA A 281 5.95 -28.38 16.82
CA ALA A 281 6.45 -27.11 16.32
C ALA A 281 6.43 -27.07 14.78
N GLU A 282 6.89 -28.14 14.12
CA GLU A 282 6.83 -28.31 12.66
C GLU A 282 5.38 -28.27 12.15
N LEU A 283 4.44 -28.96 12.80
CA LEU A 283 3.02 -28.89 12.46
C LEU A 283 2.44 -27.47 12.62
N LYS A 284 2.85 -26.72 13.65
CA LYS A 284 2.41 -25.33 13.88
C LYS A 284 3.00 -24.39 12.84
N GLU A 285 4.23 -24.61 12.40
CA GLU A 285 4.85 -23.82 11.33
C GLU A 285 4.26 -24.17 9.95
N LEU A 286 4.09 -25.46 9.64
CA LEU A 286 3.54 -25.91 8.36
C LEU A 286 2.10 -25.44 8.17
N LYS A 287 1.29 -25.40 9.25
CA LYS A 287 -0.04 -24.78 9.25
C LYS A 287 0.01 -23.29 8.94
N ARG A 288 0.89 -22.52 9.59
CA ARG A 288 1.08 -21.08 9.29
C ARG A 288 1.51 -20.85 7.83
N ARG A 289 2.44 -21.66 7.31
CA ARG A 289 2.88 -21.59 5.91
C ARG A 289 1.69 -21.88 4.97
N PHE A 290 0.89 -22.91 5.27
CA PHE A 290 -0.34 -23.23 4.52
C PHE A 290 -1.37 -22.08 4.57
N GLU A 291 -1.67 -21.54 5.76
CA GLU A 291 -2.56 -20.38 5.96
C GLU A 291 -2.09 -19.15 5.13
N THR A 292 -0.79 -18.87 5.09
CA THR A 292 -0.26 -17.77 4.24
C THR A 292 -0.37 -18.05 2.74
N LEU A 293 -0.26 -19.32 2.32
CA LEU A 293 -0.43 -19.72 0.92
C LEU A 293 -1.90 -19.68 0.50
N ASP A 294 -2.83 -20.10 1.35
CA ASP A 294 -4.27 -19.99 1.12
C ASP A 294 -4.71 -18.53 1.00
N LEU A 295 -4.20 -17.64 1.87
CA LEU A 295 -4.47 -16.20 1.79
C LEU A 295 -3.92 -15.59 0.49
N ALA A 296 -2.70 -15.95 0.07
CA ALA A 296 -2.10 -15.51 -1.18
C ALA A 296 -2.86 -16.04 -2.41
N HIS A 297 -3.24 -17.33 -2.40
CA HIS A 297 -4.04 -17.94 -3.46
C HIS A 297 -5.42 -17.28 -3.56
N ALA A 298 -6.07 -16.97 -2.43
CA ALA A 298 -7.33 -16.26 -2.40
C ALA A 298 -7.19 -14.79 -2.89
N ALA A 299 -6.05 -14.12 -2.69
CA ALA A 299 -5.78 -12.82 -3.29
C ALA A 299 -5.65 -12.91 -4.82
N LEU A 300 -4.74 -13.77 -5.31
CA LEU A 300 -4.53 -14.02 -6.74
C LEU A 300 -5.81 -14.49 -7.47
N THR A 301 -6.66 -15.26 -6.79
CA THR A 301 -7.98 -15.67 -7.32
C THR A 301 -8.90 -14.47 -7.55
N ARG A 302 -8.93 -13.51 -6.62
CA ARG A 302 -9.73 -12.28 -6.77
C ARG A 302 -9.16 -11.38 -7.86
N GLU A 303 -7.84 -11.22 -7.93
CA GLU A 303 -7.16 -10.43 -8.98
C GLU A 303 -7.41 -11.00 -10.38
N ARG A 304 -7.36 -12.34 -10.53
CA ARG A 304 -7.78 -13.03 -11.76
C ARG A 304 -9.22 -12.69 -12.13
N ASP A 305 -10.12 -12.67 -11.15
CA ASP A 305 -11.55 -12.47 -11.40
C ASP A 305 -11.89 -10.99 -11.70
N THR A 306 -11.23 -10.03 -11.07
CA THR A 306 -11.35 -8.62 -11.47
C THR A 306 -10.81 -8.40 -12.90
N LEU A 307 -9.61 -8.90 -13.21
CA LEU A 307 -9.06 -8.85 -14.57
C LEU A 307 -9.95 -9.56 -15.61
N SER A 308 -10.61 -10.67 -15.23
CA SER A 308 -11.59 -11.36 -16.07
C SER A 308 -12.81 -10.47 -16.37
N THR A 309 -13.33 -9.77 -15.35
CA THR A 309 -14.44 -8.80 -15.55
C THR A 309 -14.02 -7.57 -16.36
N GLU A 310 -12.82 -7.03 -16.16
CA GLU A 310 -12.26 -5.93 -16.97
C GLU A 310 -12.08 -6.33 -18.44
N VAL A 311 -11.56 -7.53 -18.70
CA VAL A 311 -11.47 -8.08 -20.07
C VAL A 311 -12.86 -8.27 -20.68
N ALA A 312 -13.88 -8.61 -19.89
CA ALA A 312 -15.26 -8.70 -20.38
C ALA A 312 -15.86 -7.33 -20.73
N THR A 313 -15.69 -6.30 -19.90
CA THR A 313 -16.18 -4.94 -20.19
C THR A 313 -15.43 -4.28 -21.34
N LEU A 314 -14.11 -4.47 -21.44
CA LEU A 314 -13.30 -4.02 -22.58
C LEU A 314 -13.70 -4.72 -23.89
N ARG A 315 -14.05 -6.02 -23.85
CA ARG A 315 -14.62 -6.70 -25.03
C ARG A 315 -15.97 -6.10 -25.43
N GLN A 316 -16.84 -5.79 -24.47
CA GLN A 316 -18.13 -5.14 -24.75
C GLN A 316 -17.93 -3.76 -25.37
N SER A 317 -17.06 -2.90 -24.81
CA SER A 317 -16.80 -1.55 -25.36
C SER A 317 -16.18 -1.62 -26.76
N LEU A 318 -15.27 -2.56 -27.03
CA LEU A 318 -14.76 -2.82 -28.37
C LEU A 318 -15.87 -3.21 -29.37
N THR A 319 -16.85 -4.04 -28.98
CA THR A 319 -17.98 -4.39 -29.87
C THR A 319 -18.96 -3.24 -30.10
N LEU A 320 -19.03 -2.25 -29.21
CA LEU A 320 -19.79 -1.01 -29.42
C LEU A 320 -19.04 -0.09 -30.39
N LEU A 321 -17.76 0.19 -30.12
CA LEU A 321 -16.89 1.01 -30.98
C LEU A 321 -16.75 0.44 -32.41
N GLN A 322 -16.83 -0.89 -32.58
CA GLN A 322 -16.91 -1.53 -33.90
C GLN A 322 -18.21 -1.18 -34.64
N LYS A 323 -19.37 -1.20 -33.96
CA LYS A 323 -20.66 -0.79 -34.55
C LYS A 323 -20.70 0.70 -34.87
N ASP A 324 -20.15 1.54 -34.00
CA ASP A 324 -20.05 2.98 -34.23
C ASP A 324 -19.13 3.27 -35.43
N LYS A 325 -17.99 2.58 -35.53
CA LYS A 325 -17.10 2.63 -36.70
C LYS A 325 -17.83 2.20 -37.98
N GLU A 326 -18.58 1.10 -37.96
CA GLU A 326 -19.38 0.67 -39.12
C GLU A 326 -20.46 1.69 -39.50
N TYR A 327 -21.14 2.28 -38.52
CA TYR A 327 -22.18 3.29 -38.73
C TYR A 327 -21.59 4.56 -39.36
N LEU A 328 -20.51 5.10 -38.79
CA LEU A 328 -19.80 6.26 -39.32
C LEU A 328 -19.18 5.97 -40.69
N HIS A 329 -18.70 4.74 -40.94
CA HIS A 329 -18.21 4.34 -42.26
C HIS A 329 -19.34 4.31 -43.31
N ARG A 330 -20.51 3.76 -42.98
CA ARG A 330 -21.71 3.80 -43.85
C ARG A 330 -22.11 5.24 -44.17
N GLN A 331 -22.24 6.10 -43.16
CA GLN A 331 -22.52 7.54 -43.35
C GLN A 331 -21.46 8.22 -44.24
N ASN A 332 -20.19 7.94 -44.04
CA ASN A 332 -19.11 8.52 -44.83
C ASN A 332 -19.19 8.06 -46.31
N THR A 333 -19.49 6.78 -46.57
CA THR A 333 -19.72 6.29 -47.94
C THR A 333 -20.97 6.88 -48.58
N GLU A 334 -22.07 7.07 -47.84
CA GLU A 334 -23.26 7.77 -48.35
C GLU A 334 -22.96 9.23 -48.71
N LEU A 335 -22.22 9.94 -47.86
CA LEU A 335 -21.81 11.32 -48.13
C LEU A 335 -20.87 11.40 -49.34
N SER A 336 -19.91 10.48 -49.46
CA SER A 336 -19.01 10.42 -50.61
C SER A 336 -19.76 10.20 -51.94
N VAL A 337 -20.77 9.32 -51.95
CA VAL A 337 -21.64 9.11 -53.13
C VAL A 337 -22.48 10.35 -53.44
N ARG A 338 -22.95 11.10 -52.42
CA ARG A 338 -23.67 12.37 -52.64
C ARG A 338 -22.76 13.47 -53.18
N CYS A 339 -21.53 13.58 -52.68
CA CYS A 339 -20.52 14.51 -53.21
C CYS A 339 -20.24 14.22 -54.68
N ALA A 340 -19.92 12.97 -55.02
CA ALA A 340 -19.69 12.55 -56.40
C ALA A 340 -20.89 12.86 -57.32
N HIS A 341 -22.14 12.73 -56.83
CA HIS A 341 -23.33 13.06 -57.61
C HIS A 341 -23.52 14.57 -57.88
N GLU A 342 -23.19 15.42 -56.92
CA GLU A 342 -23.24 16.89 -57.11
C GLU A 342 -22.02 17.39 -57.90
N GLU A 343 -20.87 16.71 -57.84
CA GLU A 343 -19.71 16.93 -58.72
C GLU A 343 -20.07 16.60 -60.17
N ASP A 344 -20.60 15.40 -60.43
CA ASP A 344 -21.20 14.97 -61.72
C ASP A 344 -22.17 16.02 -62.29
N ARG A 345 -22.97 16.65 -61.43
CA ARG A 345 -23.96 17.67 -61.79
C ARG A 345 -23.32 19.02 -62.08
N LEU A 346 -22.31 19.41 -61.31
CA LEU A 346 -21.53 20.63 -61.55
C LEU A 346 -20.78 20.55 -62.89
N GLU A 347 -20.17 19.41 -63.23
CA GLU A 347 -19.54 19.20 -64.54
C GLU A 347 -20.54 19.38 -65.69
N ARG A 348 -21.72 18.75 -65.61
CA ARG A 348 -22.79 18.91 -66.61
C ARG A 348 -23.25 20.37 -66.76
N LEU A 349 -23.34 21.11 -65.66
CA LEU A 349 -23.70 22.54 -65.66
C LEU A 349 -22.56 23.42 -66.22
N GLN A 350 -21.29 23.06 -65.98
CA GLN A 350 -20.13 23.73 -66.57
C GLN A 350 -20.10 23.54 -68.09
N ILE A 351 -20.33 22.33 -68.59
CA ILE A 351 -20.43 22.04 -70.04
C ILE A 351 -21.56 22.87 -70.66
N GLN A 352 -22.75 22.90 -70.06
CA GLN A 352 -23.87 23.74 -70.53
C GLN A 352 -23.53 25.25 -70.51
N LEU A 353 -22.78 25.72 -69.52
CA LEU A 353 -22.30 27.10 -69.44
C LEU A 353 -21.25 27.42 -70.52
N GLU A 354 -20.40 26.46 -70.88
CA GLU A 354 -19.47 26.62 -71.99
C GLU A 354 -20.16 26.61 -73.35
N ASP A 355 -21.09 25.70 -73.59
CA ASP A 355 -21.79 25.62 -74.86
C ASP A 355 -22.72 26.81 -75.11
N THR A 356 -23.29 27.40 -74.05
CA THR A 356 -24.02 28.68 -74.13
C THR A 356 -23.10 29.89 -74.33
N LYS A 357 -21.85 29.87 -73.82
CA LYS A 357 -20.83 30.88 -74.19
C LYS A 357 -20.43 30.76 -75.65
N LYS A 358 -20.10 29.56 -76.13
CA LYS A 358 -19.76 29.27 -77.53
C LYS A 358 -20.88 29.73 -78.47
N ALA A 359 -22.14 29.36 -78.20
CA ALA A 359 -23.29 29.80 -79.00
C ALA A 359 -23.52 31.33 -79.01
N ARG A 360 -23.17 32.02 -77.91
CA ARG A 360 -23.16 33.49 -77.83
C ARG A 360 -22.00 34.10 -78.63
N GLU A 361 -20.82 33.51 -78.57
CA GLU A 361 -19.67 33.93 -79.38
C GLU A 361 -19.95 33.74 -80.87
N ASP A 362 -20.43 32.56 -81.28
CA ASP A 362 -20.95 32.23 -82.61
C ASP A 362 -21.92 33.28 -83.17
N THR A 363 -22.86 33.76 -82.35
CA THR A 363 -23.86 34.75 -82.76
C THR A 363 -23.29 36.16 -82.79
N TYR A 364 -22.32 36.47 -81.92
CA TYR A 364 -21.57 37.73 -81.98
C TYR A 364 -20.65 37.79 -83.21
N GLU A 365 -19.97 36.71 -83.58
CA GLU A 365 -19.18 36.63 -84.81
C GLU A 365 -20.04 36.82 -86.06
N LYS A 366 -21.22 36.18 -86.12
CA LYS A 366 -22.20 36.37 -87.22
C LYS A 366 -22.70 37.83 -87.29
N TYR A 367 -22.90 38.48 -86.14
CA TYR A 367 -23.23 39.90 -86.07
C TYR A 367 -22.07 40.81 -86.55
N VAL A 368 -20.84 40.56 -86.10
CA VAL A 368 -19.65 41.31 -86.54
C VAL A 368 -19.41 41.15 -88.04
N ALA A 369 -19.47 39.92 -88.56
CA ALA A 369 -19.30 39.63 -89.98
C ALA A 369 -20.36 40.34 -90.86
N SER A 370 -21.63 40.33 -90.44
CA SER A 370 -22.69 41.05 -91.17
C SER A 370 -22.55 42.57 -91.08
N ARG A 371 -22.20 43.13 -89.92
CA ARG A 371 -21.86 44.55 -89.74
C ARG A 371 -20.72 44.97 -90.67
N ASP A 372 -19.65 44.19 -90.71
CA ASP A 372 -18.44 44.53 -91.47
C ASP A 372 -18.62 44.29 -92.98
N HIS A 373 -19.49 43.35 -93.37
CA HIS A 373 -19.98 43.22 -94.74
C HIS A 373 -20.77 44.48 -95.18
N TYR A 374 -21.77 44.93 -94.41
CA TYR A 374 -22.49 46.16 -94.73
C TYR A 374 -21.59 47.40 -94.73
N LYS A 375 -20.66 47.52 -93.78
CA LYS A 375 -19.65 48.58 -93.79
C LYS A 375 -18.84 48.56 -95.09
N SER A 376 -18.38 47.38 -95.52
CA SER A 376 -17.62 47.19 -96.76
C SER A 376 -18.45 47.55 -98.00
N GLU A 377 -19.75 47.27 -98.01
CA GLU A 377 -20.65 47.73 -99.07
C GLU A 377 -20.77 49.27 -99.10
N TYR A 378 -21.01 49.92 -97.95
CA TYR A 378 -21.15 51.37 -97.89
C TYR A 378 -19.84 52.08 -98.28
N GLU A 379 -18.69 51.58 -97.83
CA GLU A 379 -17.39 52.09 -98.28
C GLU A 379 -17.15 51.86 -99.77
N THR A 380 -17.72 50.80 -100.35
CA THR A 380 -17.60 50.52 -101.80
C THR A 380 -18.49 51.44 -102.62
N LYS A 381 -19.76 51.61 -102.23
CA LYS A 381 -20.69 52.58 -102.83
C LYS A 381 -20.14 54.01 -102.73
N LEU A 382 -19.58 54.41 -101.59
CA LEU A 382 -18.93 55.72 -101.43
C LEU A 382 -17.67 55.87 -102.29
N ARG A 383 -16.85 54.81 -102.44
CA ARG A 383 -15.70 54.81 -103.37
C ARG A 383 -16.17 54.97 -104.82
N GLU A 384 -17.21 54.25 -105.23
CA GLU A 384 -17.82 54.35 -106.56
C GLU A 384 -18.43 55.73 -106.82
N GLU A 385 -19.13 56.33 -105.85
CA GLU A 385 -19.66 57.70 -105.96
C GLU A 385 -18.53 58.73 -106.08
N LEU A 386 -17.47 58.61 -105.29
CA LEU A 386 -16.30 59.49 -105.38
C LEU A 386 -15.57 59.36 -106.72
N GLU A 387 -15.39 58.14 -107.26
CA GLU A 387 -14.84 57.95 -108.60
C GLU A 387 -15.77 58.46 -109.71
N ASN A 388 -17.09 58.30 -109.57
CA ASN A 388 -18.05 58.89 -110.51
C ASN A 388 -18.00 60.43 -110.49
N ILE A 389 -17.77 61.06 -109.34
CA ILE A 389 -17.56 62.52 -109.23
C ILE A 389 -16.20 62.91 -109.84
N ARG A 390 -15.13 62.15 -109.59
CA ARG A 390 -13.80 62.36 -110.21
C ARG A 390 -13.86 62.27 -111.73
N LEU A 391 -14.58 61.28 -112.27
CA LEU A 391 -14.77 61.07 -113.71
C LEU A 391 -15.65 62.16 -114.34
N LYS A 392 -16.71 62.63 -113.68
CA LYS A 392 -17.52 63.75 -114.17
C LYS A 392 -16.73 65.06 -114.16
N THR A 393 -16.05 65.38 -113.06
CA THR A 393 -15.25 66.61 -112.95
C THR A 393 -14.05 66.60 -113.91
N SER A 394 -13.40 65.46 -114.18
CA SER A 394 -12.36 65.39 -115.21
C SER A 394 -12.94 65.54 -116.63
N GLN A 395 -14.10 64.95 -116.93
CA GLN A 395 -14.81 65.16 -118.19
C GLN A 395 -15.25 66.63 -118.38
N GLU A 396 -15.72 67.29 -117.32
CA GLU A 396 -16.05 68.72 -117.32
C GLU A 396 -14.81 69.60 -117.52
N ILE A 397 -13.68 69.28 -116.87
CA ILE A 397 -12.39 69.94 -117.11
C ILE A 397 -11.94 69.75 -118.56
N ASP A 398 -12.02 68.54 -119.13
CA ASP A 398 -11.68 68.28 -120.52
C ASP A 398 -12.63 68.98 -121.50
N ASN A 399 -13.92 69.07 -121.17
CA ASN A 399 -14.91 69.84 -121.94
C ASN A 399 -14.59 71.33 -121.90
N LEU A 400 -14.26 71.90 -120.73
CA LEU A 400 -13.85 73.29 -120.57
C LEU A 400 -12.53 73.58 -121.28
N GLN A 401 -11.54 72.67 -121.21
CA GLN A 401 -10.30 72.79 -121.97
C GLN A 401 -10.51 72.69 -123.48
N ARG A 402 -11.44 71.85 -123.96
CA ARG A 402 -11.79 71.77 -125.39
C ARG A 402 -12.53 73.03 -125.83
N ALA A 403 -13.55 73.47 -125.10
CA ALA A 403 -14.26 74.72 -125.38
C ALA A 403 -13.33 75.94 -125.34
N SER A 404 -12.40 76.01 -124.37
CA SER A 404 -11.37 77.05 -124.27
C SER A 404 -10.39 76.99 -125.45
N ARG A 405 -9.91 75.80 -125.84
CA ARG A 405 -9.09 75.62 -127.06
C ARG A 405 -9.83 76.08 -128.31
N GLU A 406 -11.08 75.65 -128.51
CA GLU A 406 -11.91 76.09 -129.63
C GLU A 406 -12.17 77.61 -129.61
N MET A 407 -12.37 78.22 -128.45
CA MET A 407 -12.52 79.67 -128.31
C MET A 407 -11.22 80.38 -128.68
N TYR A 408 -10.07 79.93 -128.18
CA TYR A 408 -8.77 80.44 -128.60
C TYR A 408 -8.48 80.17 -130.09
N GLU A 409 -9.03 79.12 -130.71
CA GLU A 409 -8.91 78.85 -132.15
C GLU A 409 -9.88 79.66 -133.02
N ARG A 410 -11.07 80.02 -132.51
CA ARG A 410 -11.97 81.01 -133.12
C ARG A 410 -11.33 82.39 -133.03
N GLU A 411 -10.86 82.77 -131.86
CA GLU A 411 -10.14 84.03 -131.63
C GLU A 411 -8.84 84.09 -132.44
N ASN A 412 -8.05 83.01 -132.53
CA ASN A 412 -6.88 82.97 -133.40
C ASN A 412 -7.23 83.06 -134.89
N ARG A 413 -8.41 82.59 -135.33
CA ARG A 413 -8.86 82.81 -136.71
C ARG A 413 -9.25 84.27 -136.92
N ASN A 414 -10.10 84.82 -136.06
CA ASN A 414 -10.47 86.24 -136.09
C ASN A 414 -9.24 87.15 -136.01
N LEU A 415 -8.24 86.82 -135.18
CA LEU A 415 -6.97 87.53 -135.07
C LEU A 415 -6.03 87.28 -136.24
N ARG A 416 -6.11 86.15 -136.96
CA ARG A 416 -5.37 85.94 -138.23
C ARG A 416 -6.00 86.74 -139.36
N GLU A 417 -7.32 86.73 -139.48
CA GLU A 417 -8.07 87.53 -140.44
C GLU A 417 -7.90 89.04 -140.17
N ALA A 418 -8.03 89.46 -138.91
CA ALA A 418 -7.73 90.83 -138.49
C ALA A 418 -6.25 91.18 -138.65
N ARG A 419 -5.31 90.26 -138.39
CA ARG A 419 -3.88 90.43 -138.71
C ARG A 419 -3.67 90.57 -140.20
N ASP A 420 -4.33 89.80 -141.06
CA ASP A 420 -4.07 89.83 -142.50
C ASP A 420 -4.64 91.10 -143.14
N ASN A 421 -5.83 91.55 -142.69
CA ASN A 421 -6.33 92.89 -142.95
C ASN A 421 -5.38 93.97 -142.41
N ALA A 422 -4.93 93.84 -141.17
CA ALA A 422 -3.99 94.76 -140.55
C ALA A 422 -2.57 94.66 -141.12
N VAL A 423 -2.20 93.61 -141.88
CA VAL A 423 -0.92 93.45 -142.58
C VAL A 423 -1.02 94.09 -143.97
N LEU A 424 -2.18 94.04 -144.62
CA LEU A 424 -2.45 94.87 -145.80
C LEU A 424 -2.36 96.37 -145.49
N GLU A 425 -2.67 96.80 -144.25
CA GLU A 425 -2.41 98.16 -143.77
C GLU A 425 -1.00 98.34 -143.17
N LYS A 426 -0.48 97.38 -142.40
CA LYS A 426 0.84 97.46 -141.76
C LYS A 426 1.98 97.29 -142.78
N ASP A 427 1.78 96.71 -143.95
CA ASP A 427 2.80 96.76 -145.01
C ASP A 427 2.82 98.14 -145.72
N ARG A 428 1.78 98.97 -145.52
CA ARG A 428 1.81 100.41 -145.84
C ARG A 428 2.43 101.25 -144.71
N ALA A 429 2.40 100.78 -143.46
CA ALA A 429 2.86 101.53 -142.27
C ALA A 429 4.23 101.10 -141.69
N ALA A 430 4.63 99.82 -141.81
CA ALA A 430 5.91 99.30 -141.31
C ALA A 430 7.11 99.75 -142.17
N THR A 431 6.86 100.37 -143.32
CA THR A 431 7.83 101.22 -144.03
C THR A 431 8.26 102.42 -143.19
N ALA A 432 7.44 102.88 -142.23
CA ALA A 432 7.72 104.02 -141.35
C ALA A 432 8.00 103.64 -139.87
N GLU A 433 7.59 102.46 -139.40
CA GLU A 433 7.75 102.07 -137.98
C GLU A 433 9.14 101.48 -137.64
N ARG A 434 9.81 100.83 -138.62
CA ARG A 434 11.05 100.05 -138.43
C ARG A 434 12.19 100.85 -137.77
N ASP A 435 12.20 102.17 -137.93
CA ASP A 435 13.27 103.06 -137.45
C ASP A 435 13.24 103.33 -135.93
N THR A 436 12.18 102.92 -135.22
CA THR A 436 11.94 103.33 -133.82
C THR A 436 12.21 102.26 -132.75
N HIS A 437 12.15 100.98 -133.11
CA HIS A 437 11.93 99.90 -132.12
C HIS A 437 13.17 99.43 -131.33
N VAL A 438 14.39 99.79 -131.75
CA VAL A 438 15.63 99.20 -131.22
C VAL A 438 15.91 99.56 -129.76
N CYS A 439 15.49 100.75 -129.28
CA CYS A 439 15.96 101.27 -128.00
C CYS A 439 15.27 100.70 -126.74
N ILE A 440 14.09 100.08 -126.86
CA ILE A 440 13.23 99.74 -125.69
C ILE A 440 13.66 98.43 -124.99
N HIS A 441 14.29 97.49 -125.71
CA HIS A 441 14.52 96.13 -125.20
C HIS A 441 15.54 96.03 -124.05
N LEU A 442 16.55 96.90 -124.01
CA LEU A 442 17.66 96.81 -123.03
C LEU A 442 17.24 97.08 -121.58
N TYR A 443 16.17 97.83 -121.34
CA TYR A 443 15.75 98.22 -120.00
C TYR A 443 15.08 97.07 -119.22
N ARG A 444 14.23 96.27 -119.89
CA ARG A 444 13.37 95.27 -119.22
C ARG A 444 14.13 94.06 -118.64
N PHE A 445 15.22 93.63 -119.28
CA PHE A 445 15.97 92.44 -118.85
C PHE A 445 16.53 92.58 -117.42
N ARG A 446 17.05 93.77 -117.09
CA ARG A 446 17.75 94.04 -115.82
C ARG A 446 16.83 94.06 -114.59
N GLN A 447 15.52 94.17 -114.79
CA GLN A 447 14.53 94.28 -113.71
C GLN A 447 14.06 92.90 -113.20
N LEU A 448 14.06 91.88 -114.07
CA LEU A 448 13.63 90.51 -113.72
C LEU A 448 14.66 89.76 -112.87
N GLN A 449 15.96 89.97 -113.13
CA GLN A 449 17.05 89.21 -112.52
C GLN A 449 17.15 89.38 -111.00
N LEU A 450 16.91 90.58 -110.48
CA LEU A 450 16.93 90.89 -109.05
C LEU A 450 15.77 90.25 -108.26
N GLY A 451 14.64 89.95 -108.93
CA GLY A 451 13.46 89.38 -108.28
C GLY A 451 13.57 87.88 -107.98
N THR A 452 14.41 87.15 -108.73
CA THR A 452 14.64 85.72 -108.51
C THR A 452 15.62 85.43 -107.37
N GLU A 453 16.62 86.29 -107.17
CA GLU A 453 17.70 86.08 -106.21
C GLU A 453 17.21 86.17 -104.75
N SER A 454 16.30 87.11 -104.45
CA SER A 454 15.69 87.24 -103.11
C SER A 454 14.90 86.00 -102.69
N ARG A 455 14.06 85.47 -103.59
CA ARG A 455 13.15 84.36 -103.29
C ARG A 455 13.86 83.02 -103.09
N VAL A 456 15.05 82.84 -103.69
CA VAL A 456 15.93 81.70 -103.42
C VAL A 456 16.53 81.79 -101.99
N ALA A 457 16.90 82.99 -101.54
CA ALA A 457 17.42 83.20 -100.19
C ALA A 457 16.35 82.96 -99.10
N GLU A 458 15.10 83.38 -99.32
CA GLU A 458 13.97 83.12 -98.42
C GLU A 458 13.74 81.61 -98.20
N LEU A 459 13.61 80.85 -99.29
CA LEU A 459 13.39 79.40 -99.24
C LEU A 459 14.58 78.67 -98.59
N SER A 460 15.83 79.09 -98.87
CA SER A 460 17.03 78.53 -98.24
C SER A 460 17.01 78.68 -96.71
N ASN A 461 16.47 79.79 -96.19
CA ASN A 461 16.38 80.03 -94.76
C ASN A 461 15.22 79.29 -94.10
N GLN A 462 14.08 79.14 -94.78
CA GLN A 462 12.96 78.31 -94.29
C GLN A 462 13.37 76.84 -94.14
N VAL A 463 14.10 76.27 -95.10
CA VAL A 463 14.61 74.88 -95.03
C VAL A 463 15.56 74.69 -93.83
N LYS A 464 16.43 75.66 -93.53
CA LYS A 464 17.32 75.60 -92.36
C LYS A 464 16.54 75.63 -91.04
N LEU A 465 15.52 76.48 -90.93
CA LEU A 465 14.68 76.56 -89.73
C LEU A 465 13.99 75.20 -89.46
N HIS A 466 13.35 74.61 -90.47
CA HIS A 466 12.69 73.32 -90.31
C HIS A 466 13.67 72.16 -90.04
N ALA A 467 14.91 72.23 -90.53
CA ALA A 467 15.96 71.27 -90.15
C ALA A 467 16.28 71.34 -88.64
N PHE A 468 16.52 72.55 -88.10
CA PHE A 468 16.75 72.73 -86.66
C PHE A 468 15.53 72.35 -85.80
N GLU A 469 14.30 72.56 -86.30
CA GLU A 469 13.09 72.11 -85.62
C GLU A 469 12.96 70.57 -85.58
N ALA A 470 13.34 69.89 -86.66
CA ALA A 470 13.37 68.43 -86.73
C ALA A 470 14.47 67.83 -85.84
N GLU A 471 15.67 68.42 -85.82
CA GLU A 471 16.76 68.04 -84.90
C GLU A 471 16.33 68.20 -83.43
N ARG A 472 15.72 69.33 -83.08
CA ARG A 472 15.16 69.57 -81.73
C ARG A 472 14.08 68.54 -81.36
N ALA A 473 13.20 68.19 -82.30
CA ALA A 473 12.16 67.20 -82.07
C ALA A 473 12.74 65.77 -81.89
N GLN A 474 13.77 65.41 -82.66
CA GLN A 474 14.47 64.13 -82.52
C GLN A 474 15.22 64.03 -81.19
N MET A 475 15.88 65.10 -80.73
CA MET A 475 16.52 65.15 -79.41
C MET A 475 15.50 64.89 -78.28
N VAL A 476 14.37 65.61 -78.28
CA VAL A 476 13.30 65.43 -77.27
C VAL A 476 12.70 64.02 -77.34
N LYS A 477 12.54 63.44 -78.52
CA LYS A 477 12.11 62.05 -78.71
C LYS A 477 13.10 61.04 -78.11
N GLU A 478 14.40 61.28 -78.28
CA GLU A 478 15.42 60.40 -77.69
C GLU A 478 15.51 60.55 -76.16
N GLU A 479 15.39 61.75 -75.62
CA GLU A 479 15.36 62.01 -74.19
C GLU A 479 14.13 61.37 -73.53
N THR A 480 12.95 61.53 -74.13
CA THR A 480 11.71 60.89 -73.64
C THR A 480 11.75 59.35 -73.77
N ALA A 481 12.36 58.80 -74.82
CA ALA A 481 12.59 57.37 -74.93
C ALA A 481 13.56 56.83 -73.86
N LYS A 482 14.65 57.56 -73.57
CA LYS A 482 15.60 57.23 -72.48
C LYS A 482 14.93 57.28 -71.11
N ALA A 483 14.11 58.30 -70.85
CA ALA A 483 13.33 58.43 -69.62
C ALA A 483 12.27 57.31 -69.46
N LEU A 484 11.57 56.94 -70.54
CA LEU A 484 10.61 55.83 -70.54
C LEU A 484 11.29 54.49 -70.22
N ALA A 485 12.44 54.21 -70.83
CA ALA A 485 13.22 53.00 -70.57
C ALA A 485 13.72 52.94 -69.11
N GLN A 486 14.16 54.07 -68.55
CA GLN A 486 14.53 54.16 -67.13
C GLN A 486 13.32 53.87 -66.22
N GLY A 487 12.16 54.49 -66.49
CA GLY A 487 10.93 54.24 -65.75
C GLY A 487 10.46 52.78 -65.83
N GLN A 488 10.61 52.12 -66.98
CA GLN A 488 10.31 50.68 -67.13
C GLN A 488 11.20 49.81 -66.22
N VAL A 489 12.51 50.07 -66.19
CA VAL A 489 13.46 49.35 -65.32
C VAL A 489 13.17 49.62 -63.83
N GLU A 490 12.74 50.83 -63.47
CA GLU A 490 12.31 51.13 -62.11
C GLU A 490 11.01 50.42 -61.72
N CYS A 491 10.02 50.36 -62.61
CA CYS A 491 8.80 49.58 -62.42
C CYS A 491 9.11 48.08 -62.22
N GLU A 492 9.95 47.47 -63.08
CA GLU A 492 10.39 46.09 -62.89
C GLU A 492 11.08 45.85 -61.54
N LYS A 493 11.96 46.79 -61.13
CA LYS A 493 12.67 46.72 -59.84
C LYS A 493 11.70 46.82 -58.65
N GLN A 494 10.68 47.66 -58.75
CA GLN A 494 9.63 47.77 -57.74
C GLN A 494 8.76 46.51 -57.71
N GLN A 495 8.36 45.97 -58.87
CA GLN A 495 7.60 44.73 -58.97
C GLN A 495 8.35 43.55 -58.36
N LYS A 496 9.61 43.32 -58.74
CA LYS A 496 10.48 42.26 -58.18
C LYS A 496 10.66 42.41 -56.66
N LYS A 497 10.71 43.65 -56.15
CA LYS A 497 10.73 43.93 -54.70
C LYS A 497 9.39 43.57 -54.03
N LEU A 498 8.25 43.89 -54.65
CA LEU A 498 6.92 43.51 -54.15
C LEU A 498 6.73 41.98 -54.15
N GLU A 499 7.19 41.28 -55.17
CA GLU A 499 7.17 39.80 -55.26
C GLU A 499 7.96 39.17 -54.10
N VAL A 500 9.18 39.65 -53.83
CA VAL A 500 9.99 39.17 -52.68
C VAL A 500 9.32 39.48 -51.34
N LEU A 501 8.86 40.72 -51.12
CA LEU A 501 8.18 41.10 -49.88
C LEU A 501 6.88 40.31 -49.65
N THR A 502 6.17 39.96 -50.73
CA THR A 502 4.96 39.13 -50.67
C THR A 502 5.31 37.69 -50.28
N GLN A 503 6.39 37.12 -50.83
CA GLN A 503 6.88 35.80 -50.43
C GLN A 503 7.36 35.79 -48.97
N GLU A 504 8.07 36.82 -48.52
CA GLU A 504 8.50 36.96 -47.12
C GLU A 504 7.31 37.13 -46.18
N PHE A 505 6.30 37.94 -46.55
CA PHE A 505 5.06 38.09 -45.80
C PHE A 505 4.34 36.75 -45.61
N TYR A 506 4.11 35.98 -46.69
CA TYR A 506 3.43 34.68 -46.57
C TYR A 506 4.27 33.64 -45.82
N ARG A 507 5.61 33.67 -45.92
CA ARG A 507 6.50 32.81 -45.10
C ARG A 507 6.39 33.16 -43.62
N LEU A 508 6.43 34.45 -43.29
CA LEU A 508 6.28 34.94 -41.91
C LEU A 508 4.90 34.62 -41.35
N GLN A 509 3.82 34.89 -42.09
CA GLN A 509 2.46 34.52 -41.73
C GLN A 509 2.36 33.01 -41.45
N THR A 510 2.81 32.15 -42.37
CA THR A 510 2.84 30.69 -42.17
C THR A 510 3.64 30.27 -40.93
N SER A 511 4.71 30.99 -40.58
CA SER A 511 5.50 30.71 -39.37
C SER A 511 4.79 31.16 -38.08
N LEU A 512 4.06 32.28 -38.13
CA LEU A 512 3.25 32.79 -37.03
C LEU A 512 2.03 31.90 -36.79
N ASP A 513 1.32 31.51 -37.83
CA ASP A 513 0.15 30.61 -37.74
C ASP A 513 0.54 29.25 -37.13
N LYS A 514 1.68 28.68 -37.55
CA LYS A 514 2.27 27.49 -36.93
C LYS A 514 2.59 27.73 -35.44
N ARG A 515 3.22 28.86 -35.11
CA ARG A 515 3.57 29.16 -33.71
C ARG A 515 2.35 29.42 -32.83
N VAL A 516 1.29 30.01 -33.38
CA VAL A 516 0.00 30.17 -32.70
C VAL A 516 -0.65 28.81 -32.46
N ALA A 517 -0.66 27.92 -33.46
CA ALA A 517 -1.17 26.55 -33.29
C ALA A 517 -0.37 25.74 -32.25
N GLU A 518 0.97 25.83 -32.25
CA GLU A 518 1.83 25.23 -31.22
C GLU A 518 1.48 25.73 -29.82
N LEU A 519 1.35 27.06 -29.65
CA LEU A 519 1.05 27.67 -28.35
C LEU A 519 -0.38 27.37 -27.90
N GLN A 520 -1.36 27.30 -28.81
CA GLN A 520 -2.72 26.88 -28.51
C GLN A 520 -2.77 25.41 -28.06
N ALA A 521 -2.08 24.50 -28.77
CA ALA A 521 -1.98 23.10 -28.39
C ALA A 521 -1.31 22.92 -27.02
N GLN A 522 -0.23 23.64 -26.75
CA GLN A 522 0.42 23.66 -25.43
C GLN A 522 -0.52 24.21 -24.35
N ASN A 523 -1.27 25.28 -24.61
CA ASN A 523 -2.18 25.87 -23.63
C ASN A 523 -3.35 24.92 -23.32
N VAL A 524 -3.93 24.24 -24.32
CA VAL A 524 -4.94 23.19 -24.12
C VAL A 524 -4.38 22.00 -23.32
N GLN A 525 -3.13 21.60 -23.59
CA GLN A 525 -2.45 20.53 -22.83
C GLN A 525 -2.20 20.93 -21.37
N GLN A 526 -1.82 22.18 -21.10
CA GLN A 526 -1.67 22.66 -19.72
C GLN A 526 -3.03 22.85 -19.03
N ALA A 527 -4.07 23.33 -19.73
CA ALA A 527 -5.42 23.49 -19.20
C ALA A 527 -6.04 22.14 -18.78
N SER A 528 -5.97 21.11 -19.64
CA SER A 528 -6.43 19.75 -19.30
C SER A 528 -5.58 19.08 -18.20
N ARG A 529 -4.30 19.46 -18.08
CA ARG A 529 -3.45 19.04 -16.95
C ARG A 529 -3.82 19.75 -15.64
N LEU A 530 -4.18 21.04 -15.70
CA LEU A 530 -4.71 21.77 -14.55
C LEU A 530 -6.07 21.20 -14.14
N GLU A 531 -6.97 20.93 -15.09
CA GLU A 531 -8.26 20.28 -14.83
C GLU A 531 -8.11 18.90 -14.15
N THR A 532 -7.08 18.11 -14.50
CA THR A 532 -6.81 16.86 -13.77
C THR A 532 -6.21 17.08 -12.38
N TYR A 533 -5.42 18.13 -12.15
CA TYR A 533 -4.99 18.49 -10.80
C TYR A 533 -6.14 19.05 -9.94
N GLU A 534 -6.98 19.94 -10.48
CA GLU A 534 -8.16 20.49 -9.79
C GLU A 534 -9.15 19.40 -9.38
N LYS A 535 -9.35 18.36 -10.21
CA LYS A 535 -10.15 17.19 -9.85
C LYS A 535 -9.52 16.36 -8.74
N LEU A 536 -8.21 16.10 -8.81
CA LEU A 536 -7.48 15.39 -7.75
C LEU A 536 -7.45 16.18 -6.42
N GLU A 537 -7.40 17.52 -6.48
CA GLU A 537 -7.53 18.40 -5.32
C GLU A 537 -8.95 18.38 -4.74
N GLN A 538 -9.99 18.43 -5.58
CA GLN A 538 -11.39 18.26 -5.13
C GLN A 538 -11.62 16.89 -4.48
N GLU A 539 -11.12 15.80 -5.08
CA GLU A 539 -11.16 14.46 -4.49
C GLU A 539 -10.43 14.40 -3.15
N LEU A 540 -9.23 15.00 -3.05
CA LEU A 540 -8.45 15.12 -1.81
C LEU A 540 -9.20 15.90 -0.72
N ASP A 541 -9.86 17.00 -1.06
CA ASP A 541 -10.65 17.79 -0.12
C ASP A 541 -11.89 17.02 0.38
N HIS A 542 -12.58 16.29 -0.50
CA HIS A 542 -13.70 15.43 -0.12
C HIS A 542 -13.26 14.31 0.84
N ILE A 543 -12.14 13.62 0.54
CA ILE A 543 -11.56 12.59 1.41
C ILE A 543 -11.11 13.20 2.75
N THR A 544 -10.49 14.38 2.72
CA THR A 544 -10.02 15.10 3.92
C THR A 544 -11.19 15.50 4.82
N MET A 545 -12.29 15.99 4.23
CA MET A 545 -13.50 16.36 4.95
C MET A 545 -14.21 15.14 5.56
N GLN A 546 -14.40 14.05 4.81
CA GLN A 546 -14.95 12.79 5.33
C GLN A 546 -14.11 12.22 6.48
N ALA A 547 -12.78 12.21 6.36
CA ALA A 547 -11.86 11.77 7.42
C ALA A 547 -11.82 12.72 8.65
N ALA A 548 -12.31 13.95 8.49
CA ALA A 548 -12.39 14.95 9.54
C ALA A 548 -13.77 15.02 10.25
N GLU A 549 -14.84 14.56 9.60
CA GLU A 549 -16.17 14.39 10.21
C GLU A 549 -16.24 13.16 11.14
N ILE A 550 -15.53 12.09 10.78
CA ILE A 550 -15.38 10.89 11.63
C ILE A 550 -14.58 11.26 12.87
N GLU A 551 -15.10 10.98 14.07
CA GLU A 551 -14.46 11.39 15.32
C GLU A 551 -13.33 10.43 15.73
N ASN A 552 -13.49 9.12 15.48
CA ASN A 552 -12.49 8.09 15.73
C ASN A 552 -11.27 8.24 14.78
N GLU A 553 -10.05 8.16 15.30
CA GLU A 553 -8.82 8.27 14.48
C GLU A 553 -8.57 7.00 13.67
N GLU A 554 -8.80 5.81 14.23
CA GLU A 554 -8.56 4.54 13.52
C GLU A 554 -9.50 4.30 12.34
N GLU A 555 -10.68 4.93 12.34
CA GLU A 555 -11.67 4.81 11.28
C GLU A 555 -11.46 5.86 10.18
N ALA A 556 -11.01 7.07 10.54
CA ALA A 556 -10.53 8.03 9.55
C ALA A 556 -9.24 7.58 8.87
N GLU A 557 -8.31 6.94 9.59
CA GLU A 557 -7.16 6.30 8.95
C GLU A 557 -7.58 5.16 8.02
N ARG A 558 -8.64 4.41 8.34
CA ARG A 558 -9.23 3.42 7.42
C ARG A 558 -9.88 4.06 6.19
N VAL A 559 -10.57 5.20 6.30
CA VAL A 559 -11.13 5.94 5.14
C VAL A 559 -10.01 6.49 4.25
N LEU A 560 -8.97 7.09 4.84
CA LEU A 560 -7.76 7.49 4.09
C LEU A 560 -7.10 6.27 3.40
N PHE A 561 -7.12 5.10 4.03
CA PHE A 561 -6.58 3.87 3.44
C PHE A 561 -7.44 3.35 2.29
N SER A 562 -8.77 3.39 2.38
CA SER A 562 -9.67 2.90 1.32
C SER A 562 -9.58 3.71 0.03
N TYR A 563 -9.23 5.00 0.11
CA TYR A 563 -8.90 5.83 -1.05
C TYR A 563 -7.42 5.71 -1.50
N GLY A 564 -6.72 4.64 -1.13
CA GLY A 564 -5.40 4.29 -1.66
C GLY A 564 -4.18 4.99 -1.03
N TYR A 565 -4.38 6.02 -0.19
CA TYR A 565 -3.30 6.76 0.49
C TYR A 565 -2.52 5.91 1.52
N GLY A 566 -2.98 4.68 1.77
CA GLY A 566 -2.28 3.67 2.55
C GLY A 566 -0.96 3.21 1.93
N ALA A 567 -0.95 2.87 0.63
CA ALA A 567 0.08 2.03 0.02
C ALA A 567 1.05 2.75 -0.94
N ASN A 568 0.53 3.52 -1.90
CA ASN A 568 1.31 3.98 -3.06
C ASN A 568 1.81 5.44 -2.96
N VAL A 569 1.60 6.11 -1.82
CA VAL A 569 1.84 7.56 -1.65
C VAL A 569 3.17 7.81 -0.92
N PRO A 570 4.07 8.66 -1.45
CA PRO A 570 5.32 9.02 -0.79
C PRO A 570 5.14 9.49 0.65
N THR A 571 6.04 9.07 1.55
CA THR A 571 5.93 9.29 3.01
C THR A 571 5.80 10.77 3.41
N THR A 572 6.37 11.68 2.63
CA THR A 572 6.24 13.14 2.79
C THR A 572 4.83 13.64 2.48
N ALA A 573 4.19 13.15 1.43
CA ALA A 573 2.80 13.47 1.09
C ALA A 573 1.83 12.84 2.10
N LYS A 574 2.06 11.57 2.48
CA LYS A 574 1.30 10.87 3.54
C LYS A 574 1.34 11.63 4.88
N ARG A 575 2.49 12.20 5.25
CA ARG A 575 2.63 13.07 6.44
C ARG A 575 1.83 14.37 6.29
N ARG A 576 1.91 15.04 5.14
CA ARG A 576 1.15 16.28 4.88
C ARG A 576 -0.36 16.03 4.98
N LEU A 577 -0.88 14.98 4.36
CA LEU A 577 -2.32 14.68 4.37
C LEU A 577 -2.85 14.40 5.80
N LYS A 578 -2.11 13.66 6.63
CA LYS A 578 -2.47 13.51 8.06
C LYS A 578 -2.51 14.87 8.78
N GLN A 579 -1.57 15.77 8.50
CA GLN A 579 -1.59 17.12 9.07
C GLN A 579 -2.80 17.94 8.58
N SER A 580 -3.17 17.85 7.30
CA SER A 580 -4.39 18.47 6.75
C SER A 580 -5.66 17.95 7.45
N VAL A 581 -5.80 16.64 7.64
CA VAL A 581 -6.96 16.03 8.32
C VAL A 581 -7.04 16.45 9.79
N HIS A 582 -5.92 16.47 10.53
CA HIS A 582 -5.93 16.97 11.92
C HIS A 582 -6.27 18.47 12.01
N LEU A 583 -5.86 19.28 11.02
CA LEU A 583 -6.26 20.69 10.94
C LEU A 583 -7.75 20.84 10.62
N ALA A 584 -8.27 20.09 9.63
CA ALA A 584 -9.69 20.09 9.27
C ALA A 584 -10.58 19.66 10.45
N ARG A 585 -10.20 18.61 11.19
CA ARG A 585 -10.87 18.20 12.45
C ARG A 585 -10.94 19.34 13.46
N ARG A 586 -9.83 20.06 13.65
CA ARG A 586 -9.76 21.18 14.60
C ARG A 586 -10.56 22.40 14.14
N VAL A 587 -10.63 22.66 12.83
CA VAL A 587 -11.49 23.70 12.25
C VAL A 587 -12.96 23.32 12.46
N LEU A 588 -13.39 22.12 12.05
CA LEU A 588 -14.76 21.63 12.28
C LEU A 588 -15.17 21.67 13.76
N GLN A 589 -14.27 21.31 14.68
CA GLN A 589 -14.53 21.41 16.12
C GLN A 589 -14.72 22.87 16.57
N LEU A 590 -13.87 23.79 16.10
CA LEU A 590 -13.98 25.22 16.38
C LEU A 590 -15.23 25.83 15.74
N GLU A 591 -15.68 25.35 14.57
CA GLU A 591 -16.92 25.80 13.91
C GLU A 591 -18.18 25.28 14.61
N ARG A 592 -18.19 24.01 15.04
CA ARG A 592 -19.23 23.47 15.94
C ARG A 592 -19.33 24.30 17.23
N GLN A 593 -18.21 24.72 17.81
CA GLN A 593 -18.18 25.62 18.96
C GLN A 593 -18.63 27.05 18.61
N ASN A 594 -18.19 27.62 17.48
CA ASN A 594 -18.56 28.98 17.07
C ASN A 594 -20.07 29.09 16.76
N THR A 595 -20.65 28.06 16.14
CA THR A 595 -22.09 28.00 15.85
C THR A 595 -22.93 27.75 17.10
N ALA A 596 -22.44 27.02 18.10
CA ALA A 596 -23.07 26.96 19.43
C ALA A 596 -23.04 28.33 20.12
N LEU A 597 -21.86 28.96 20.24
CA LEU A 597 -21.68 30.28 20.85
C LEU A 597 -22.48 31.39 20.15
N ARG A 598 -22.71 31.31 18.84
CA ARG A 598 -23.59 32.24 18.11
C ARG A 598 -25.07 32.06 18.49
N ARG A 599 -25.55 30.82 18.63
CA ARG A 599 -26.93 30.54 19.10
C ARG A 599 -27.13 30.97 20.56
N GLU A 600 -26.12 30.79 21.40
CA GLU A 600 -26.09 31.32 22.78
C GLU A 600 -26.10 32.85 22.78
N LEU A 601 -25.34 33.50 21.89
CA LEU A 601 -25.36 34.96 21.73
C LEU A 601 -26.71 35.47 21.22
N GLU A 602 -27.34 34.83 20.24
CA GLU A 602 -28.66 35.18 19.70
C GLU A 602 -29.78 35.00 20.75
N THR A 603 -29.71 33.93 21.55
CA THR A 603 -30.66 33.73 22.66
C THR A 603 -30.44 34.73 23.79
N HIS A 604 -29.20 35.10 24.13
CA HIS A 604 -28.93 36.18 25.08
C HIS A 604 -29.28 37.58 24.54
N GLN A 605 -29.12 37.84 23.24
CA GLN A 605 -29.56 39.09 22.60
C GLN A 605 -31.09 39.21 22.64
N SER A 606 -31.83 38.16 22.26
CA SER A 606 -33.30 38.17 22.32
C SER A 606 -33.84 38.24 23.76
N GLN A 607 -33.19 37.60 24.73
CA GLN A 607 -33.45 37.82 26.16
C GLN A 607 -33.20 39.28 26.57
N THR A 608 -32.11 39.89 26.12
CA THR A 608 -31.76 41.29 26.41
C THR A 608 -32.78 42.25 25.81
N VAL A 609 -33.25 42.01 24.58
CA VAL A 609 -34.34 42.76 23.95
C VAL A 609 -35.61 42.66 24.79
N GLN A 610 -36.07 41.45 25.14
CA GLN A 610 -37.25 41.26 25.99
C GLN A 610 -37.14 41.92 27.38
N ILE A 611 -35.93 41.95 27.97
CA ILE A 611 -35.67 42.64 29.23
C ILE A 611 -35.71 44.16 29.02
N SER A 612 -35.19 44.68 27.91
CA SER A 612 -35.24 46.11 27.57
C SER A 612 -36.67 46.59 27.26
N GLU A 613 -37.52 45.75 26.68
CA GLU A 613 -38.96 46.01 26.46
C GLU A 613 -39.73 46.02 27.79
N LYS A 614 -39.42 45.09 28.70
CA LYS A 614 -39.97 45.09 30.07
C LYS A 614 -39.49 46.32 30.87
N LEU A 615 -38.26 46.76 30.64
CA LEU A 615 -37.72 47.98 31.24
C LEU A 615 -38.39 49.24 30.65
N SER A 616 -38.61 49.30 29.34
CA SER A 616 -39.23 50.46 28.69
C SER A 616 -40.70 50.61 29.08
N THR A 617 -41.45 49.51 29.13
CA THR A 617 -42.85 49.50 29.61
C THR A 617 -42.95 49.85 31.10
N ALA A 618 -42.06 49.34 31.95
CA ALA A 618 -41.97 49.76 33.36
C ALA A 618 -41.64 51.26 33.51
N ASN A 619 -40.70 51.78 32.71
CA ASN A 619 -40.35 53.20 32.71
C ASN A 619 -41.47 54.09 32.15
N GLN A 620 -42.27 53.62 31.19
CA GLN A 620 -43.47 54.33 30.73
C GLN A 620 -44.53 54.40 31.84
N LEU A 621 -44.74 53.31 32.58
CA LEU A 621 -45.63 53.27 33.74
C LEU A 621 -45.14 54.22 34.86
N LEU A 622 -43.83 54.30 35.06
CA LEU A 622 -43.19 55.23 35.99
C LEU A 622 -43.36 56.70 35.54
N GLN A 623 -43.22 56.99 34.24
CA GLN A 623 -43.49 58.33 33.71
C GLN A 623 -44.96 58.73 33.87
N GLN A 624 -45.90 57.82 33.58
CA GLN A 624 -47.35 58.06 33.77
C GLN A 624 -47.68 58.38 35.23
N THR A 625 -47.09 57.66 36.19
CA THR A 625 -47.28 57.92 37.63
C THR A 625 -46.56 59.19 38.11
N GLN A 626 -45.50 59.63 37.43
CA GLN A 626 -44.80 60.89 37.71
C GLN A 626 -45.45 62.13 37.06
N GLN A 627 -46.25 62.01 35.99
CA GLN A 627 -46.85 63.15 35.28
C GLN A 627 -47.53 64.21 36.19
N PRO A 628 -48.33 63.85 37.21
CA PRO A 628 -48.92 64.83 38.12
C PRO A 628 -47.88 65.62 38.92
N TYR A 629 -46.79 64.96 39.35
CA TYR A 629 -45.68 65.59 40.06
C TYR A 629 -44.83 66.46 39.14
N SER A 630 -44.53 65.99 37.92
CA SER A 630 -43.79 66.76 36.92
C SER A 630 -44.52 68.05 36.55
N TYR A 631 -45.83 67.98 36.28
CA TYR A 631 -46.65 69.17 36.00
C TYR A 631 -46.70 70.14 37.19
N LEU A 632 -46.76 69.63 38.42
CA LEU A 632 -46.70 70.47 39.62
C LEU A 632 -45.32 71.16 39.77
N ILE A 633 -44.23 70.45 39.50
CA ILE A 633 -42.87 71.01 39.53
C ILE A 633 -42.66 72.04 38.41
N GLU A 634 -43.18 71.80 37.21
CA GLU A 634 -43.09 72.73 36.09
C GLU A 634 -43.94 73.99 36.31
N THR A 635 -45.16 73.86 36.84
CA THR A 635 -46.00 75.03 37.18
C THR A 635 -45.40 75.85 38.33
N VAL A 636 -44.76 75.21 39.32
CA VAL A 636 -43.97 75.92 40.35
C VAL A 636 -42.78 76.65 39.71
N ARG A 637 -41.96 75.98 38.88
CA ARG A 637 -40.82 76.60 38.18
C ARG A 637 -41.22 77.76 37.28
N GLN A 638 -42.36 77.67 36.58
CA GLN A 638 -42.90 78.78 35.78
C GLN A 638 -43.30 79.97 36.66
N ARG A 639 -43.88 79.73 37.84
CA ARG A 639 -44.18 80.79 38.81
C ARG A 639 -42.91 81.41 39.39
N ASP A 640 -41.89 80.61 39.72
CA ASP A 640 -40.60 81.12 40.19
C ASP A 640 -39.88 81.97 39.14
N ALA A 641 -39.92 81.58 37.86
CA ALA A 641 -39.37 82.38 36.75
C ALA A 641 -40.17 83.68 36.48
N GLN A 642 -41.49 83.65 36.67
CA GLN A 642 -42.30 84.87 36.67
C GLN A 642 -41.96 85.77 37.86
N ILE A 643 -41.69 85.20 39.04
CA ILE A 643 -41.25 85.94 40.22
C ILE A 643 -39.84 86.51 40.04
N SER A 644 -38.90 85.81 39.39
CA SER A 644 -37.55 86.34 39.14
C SER A 644 -37.57 87.50 38.15
N THR A 645 -38.26 87.35 37.01
CA THR A 645 -38.38 88.42 36.00
C THR A 645 -39.15 89.65 36.52
N LEU A 646 -40.15 89.46 37.40
CA LEU A 646 -40.80 90.56 38.10
C LEU A 646 -39.88 91.24 39.12
N LYS A 647 -39.04 90.49 39.85
CA LYS A 647 -38.02 91.06 40.76
C LYS A 647 -36.94 91.83 40.00
N GLU A 648 -36.41 91.30 38.91
CA GLU A 648 -35.45 91.98 38.03
C GLU A 648 -36.04 93.30 37.50
N ARG A 649 -37.31 93.29 37.08
CA ARG A 649 -38.02 94.48 36.61
C ARG A 649 -38.31 95.49 37.73
N ILE A 650 -38.51 95.04 38.97
CA ILE A 650 -38.59 95.91 40.15
C ILE A 650 -37.23 96.53 40.43
N ASN A 651 -36.15 95.74 40.47
CA ASN A 651 -34.79 96.23 40.71
C ASN A 651 -34.38 97.28 39.69
N LEU A 652 -34.64 97.06 38.39
CA LEU A 652 -34.37 98.04 37.34
C LEU A 652 -35.15 99.35 37.55
N LEU A 653 -36.44 99.26 37.92
CA LEU A 653 -37.24 100.44 38.24
C LEU A 653 -36.80 101.14 39.54
N GLU A 654 -36.26 100.40 40.51
CA GLU A 654 -35.67 100.97 41.73
C GLU A 654 -34.33 101.66 41.44
N ASP A 655 -33.50 101.10 40.55
CA ASP A 655 -32.26 101.71 40.05
C ASP A 655 -32.55 102.97 39.23
N ASP A 656 -33.56 102.97 38.35
CA ASP A 656 -34.05 104.13 37.61
C ASP A 656 -34.62 105.21 38.56
N VAL A 657 -35.37 104.81 39.59
CA VAL A 657 -35.79 105.74 40.64
C VAL A 657 -34.59 106.23 41.45
N SER A 658 -33.51 105.46 41.58
CA SER A 658 -32.26 105.90 42.20
C SER A 658 -31.50 106.91 41.33
N SER A 659 -31.43 106.71 40.01
CA SER A 659 -30.76 107.59 39.06
C SER A 659 -31.53 108.91 38.93
N LEU A 660 -32.84 108.86 38.73
CA LEU A 660 -33.71 110.05 38.72
C LEU A 660 -33.71 110.79 40.07
N ARG A 661 -33.52 110.10 41.20
CA ARG A 661 -33.28 110.76 42.50
C ARG A 661 -31.91 111.44 42.56
N LYS A 662 -30.84 110.81 42.06
CA LYS A 662 -29.48 111.41 41.97
C LYS A 662 -29.47 112.62 41.03
N GLU A 663 -30.12 112.53 39.88
CA GLU A 663 -30.30 113.63 38.95
C GLU A 663 -31.15 114.75 39.56
N ARG A 664 -32.27 114.42 40.22
CA ARG A 664 -33.06 115.42 40.96
C ARG A 664 -32.24 116.10 42.05
N THR A 665 -31.40 115.38 42.82
CA THR A 665 -30.56 116.01 43.84
C THR A 665 -29.42 116.82 43.23
N ALA A 666 -28.84 116.41 42.10
CA ALA A 666 -27.86 117.19 41.36
C ALA A 666 -28.49 118.47 40.76
N LEU A 667 -29.68 118.38 40.15
CA LEU A 667 -30.46 119.53 39.66
C LEU A 667 -30.92 120.43 40.81
N GLN A 668 -31.23 119.87 42.00
CA GLN A 668 -31.53 120.66 43.19
C GLN A 668 -30.27 121.32 43.78
N GLN A 669 -29.10 120.70 43.68
CA GLN A 669 -27.81 121.32 44.03
C GLN A 669 -27.44 122.42 43.03
N VAL A 670 -27.61 122.20 41.72
CA VAL A 670 -27.44 123.25 40.70
C VAL A 670 -28.44 124.38 40.91
N LYS A 671 -29.71 124.08 41.19
CA LYS A 671 -30.71 125.10 41.57
C LYS A 671 -30.33 125.85 42.84
N ASN A 672 -29.83 125.16 43.88
CA ASN A 672 -29.39 125.79 45.12
C ASN A 672 -28.12 126.62 44.93
N ASN A 673 -27.20 126.20 44.05
CA ASN A 673 -26.02 126.97 43.68
C ASN A 673 -26.42 128.20 42.85
N MET A 674 -27.32 128.06 41.87
CA MET A 674 -27.89 129.19 41.13
C MET A 674 -28.71 130.12 42.04
N ALA A 675 -29.39 129.60 43.05
CA ALA A 675 -30.06 130.42 44.07
C ALA A 675 -29.04 131.14 44.95
N ALA A 676 -27.97 130.47 45.38
CA ALA A 676 -26.86 131.08 46.11
C ALA A 676 -26.07 132.09 45.25
N ASP A 677 -25.99 131.90 43.93
CA ASP A 677 -25.37 132.83 42.99
C ASP A 677 -26.30 134.01 42.67
N LEU A 678 -27.63 133.80 42.64
CA LEU A 678 -28.60 134.89 42.65
C LEU A 678 -28.58 135.66 43.98
N GLU A 679 -28.44 135.00 45.12
CA GLU A 679 -28.22 135.62 46.43
C GLU A 679 -26.86 136.32 46.50
N ARG A 680 -25.80 135.84 45.83
CA ARG A 680 -24.52 136.55 45.67
C ARG A 680 -24.64 137.76 44.75
N LEU A 681 -25.47 137.72 43.71
CA LEU A 681 -25.71 138.84 42.79
C LEU A 681 -26.65 139.90 43.41
N LEU A 682 -27.65 139.47 44.18
CA LEU A 682 -28.51 140.34 44.99
C LEU A 682 -27.72 140.93 46.16
N SER A 683 -26.93 140.13 46.87
CA SER A 683 -26.01 140.66 47.89
C SER A 683 -24.85 141.44 47.28
N HIS A 684 -24.53 141.31 45.98
CA HIS A 684 -23.65 142.28 45.29
C HIS A 684 -24.32 143.64 45.04
N ARG A 685 -25.67 143.70 44.94
CA ARG A 685 -26.41 144.96 44.98
C ARG A 685 -26.48 145.52 46.40
N GLU A 686 -26.69 144.69 47.40
CA GLU A 686 -26.65 145.11 48.82
C GLU A 686 -25.23 145.50 49.26
N VAL A 687 -24.18 144.86 48.73
CA VAL A 687 -22.78 145.24 48.97
C VAL A 687 -22.36 146.41 48.08
N HIS A 688 -23.05 146.72 46.98
CA HIS A 688 -22.96 148.05 46.37
C HIS A 688 -23.59 149.15 47.26
N MET A 689 -24.53 148.81 48.15
CA MET A 689 -25.02 149.71 49.21
C MET A 689 -24.14 149.68 50.48
N VAL A 690 -23.49 148.55 50.80
CA VAL A 690 -22.69 148.35 52.05
C VAL A 690 -21.18 148.58 51.84
N ILE A 691 -20.68 148.70 50.62
CA ILE A 691 -19.38 149.35 50.32
C ILE A 691 -19.44 150.86 50.66
N LEU A 692 -20.64 151.43 50.82
CA LEU A 692 -20.83 152.74 51.46
C LEU A 692 -20.66 152.70 53.00
N MET A 693 -20.50 151.52 53.62
CA MET A 693 -20.44 151.32 55.09
C MET A 693 -19.28 150.46 55.62
N PHE A 694 -18.64 149.59 54.83
CA PHE A 694 -17.60 148.67 55.33
C PHE A 694 -16.26 149.35 55.69
N ALA A 695 -16.21 150.69 55.75
CA ALA A 695 -15.01 151.48 56.04
C ALA A 695 -14.57 151.49 57.53
N VAL A 696 -15.07 150.58 58.40
CA VAL A 696 -15.04 150.79 59.87
C VAL A 696 -14.25 149.76 60.69
N ARG A 697 -14.75 148.55 60.99
CA ARG A 697 -14.18 147.73 62.11
C ARG A 697 -14.15 146.20 61.90
N CYS A 698 -12.95 145.64 62.04
CA CYS A 698 -12.68 144.21 62.24
C CYS A 698 -11.44 144.08 63.16
N CYS A 699 -11.60 143.61 64.41
CA CYS A 699 -10.52 143.44 65.40
C CYS A 699 -10.93 142.56 66.60
N VAL A 700 -9.96 141.83 67.18
CA VAL A 700 -10.05 140.97 68.39
C VAL A 700 -10.89 139.68 68.20
N PHE A 701 -10.40 138.42 68.22
CA PHE A 701 -9.18 137.73 68.73
C PHE A 701 -9.26 137.31 70.23
N LEU A 702 -9.86 136.16 70.58
CA LEU A 702 -9.28 134.79 70.70
C LEU A 702 -8.29 134.54 71.88
N LEU A 703 -8.75 133.75 72.87
CA LEU A 703 -8.03 132.99 73.93
C LEU A 703 -9.08 132.10 74.68
N TRP A 704 -8.83 131.08 75.53
CA TRP A 704 -7.63 130.40 76.07
C TRP A 704 -7.98 128.96 76.59
N CYS A 705 -7.08 128.34 77.38
CA CYS A 705 -7.34 127.26 78.36
C CYS A 705 -7.51 125.77 77.93
N HIS A 706 -8.48 125.02 78.52
CA HIS A 706 -8.19 123.80 79.34
C HIS A 706 -9.41 122.86 79.50
N ILE A 707 -9.41 121.60 80.00
CA ILE A 707 -8.48 120.49 80.41
C ILE A 707 -9.42 119.23 80.57
N GLY A 708 -9.07 117.93 80.52
CA GLY A 708 -7.81 117.15 80.46
C GLY A 708 -8.13 115.63 80.22
N GLY A 709 -7.47 114.67 80.89
CA GLY A 709 -7.82 113.23 80.76
C GLY A 709 -7.00 112.21 81.61
N LYS A 710 -7.28 110.89 81.41
CA LYS A 710 -6.82 109.63 82.10
C LYS A 710 -7.80 109.06 83.17
N ALA A 711 -8.34 107.83 83.00
CA ALA A 711 -9.09 107.07 84.06
C ALA A 711 -9.38 105.56 83.78
N VAL A 712 -8.85 104.64 84.61
CA VAL A 712 -9.57 103.69 85.53
C VAL A 712 -10.60 102.60 85.04
N LEU A 713 -10.29 101.30 85.35
CA LEU A 713 -11.17 100.13 85.74
C LEU A 713 -12.17 99.49 84.70
N CYS A 714 -12.79 98.28 84.87
CA CYS A 714 -12.51 97.04 85.66
C CYS A 714 -13.37 95.78 85.26
N GLN A 715 -13.20 94.71 86.06
CA GLN A 715 -14.13 93.66 86.58
C GLN A 715 -15.65 93.69 86.30
N HIS A 716 -16.28 92.54 86.60
CA HIS A 716 -17.71 92.32 86.99
C HIS A 716 -18.74 92.44 85.84
N CYS A 717 -20.00 91.99 85.96
CA CYS A 717 -20.77 91.28 87.01
C CYS A 717 -21.59 90.15 86.33
N LEU A 718 -21.95 89.01 86.92
CA LEU A 718 -22.92 88.77 88.01
C LEU A 718 -24.37 89.25 87.72
N GLN A 719 -25.34 88.34 87.93
CA GLN A 719 -26.81 88.53 87.99
C GLN A 719 -27.53 88.99 86.69
N TRP A 720 -28.65 88.41 86.23
CA TRP A 720 -29.71 87.56 86.81
C TRP A 720 -30.81 88.28 87.63
N ARG A 721 -31.67 89.05 86.94
CA ARG A 721 -33.08 89.33 87.31
C ARG A 721 -33.91 89.40 86.00
N LYS A 722 -34.72 88.43 85.58
CA LYS A 722 -35.75 87.59 86.24
C LYS A 722 -37.04 88.37 86.58
N GLN A 723 -38.09 88.10 85.79
CA GLN A 723 -39.52 88.36 86.05
C GLN A 723 -39.92 89.84 86.27
N LYS A 724 -41.01 90.35 85.68
CA LYS A 724 -42.37 89.79 85.74
C LYS A 724 -43.26 90.32 84.59
N MET A 725 -44.40 89.67 84.35
CA MET A 725 -45.45 90.18 83.45
C MET A 725 -45.92 91.59 83.85
N ARG A 726 -46.19 92.45 82.86
CA ARG A 726 -47.21 93.51 82.97
C ARG A 726 -47.74 93.93 81.59
N THR A 727 -49.04 93.72 81.41
CA THR A 727 -50.01 94.58 80.69
C THR A 727 -49.63 95.21 79.33
N TRP A 728 -50.27 94.69 78.28
CA TRP A 728 -51.28 95.40 77.45
C TRP A 728 -51.01 96.83 76.93
N ARG A 729 -51.23 96.99 75.61
CA ARG A 729 -51.40 98.25 74.84
C ARG A 729 -50.10 99.08 74.70
N LEU A 730 -49.96 99.92 73.67
CA LEU A 730 -50.87 100.20 72.53
C LEU A 730 -50.79 99.14 71.42
#